data_AF-A0A6M1LA11-F1
#
_entry.id   AF-A0A6M1LA11-F1
#
_cell.length_a   1.000
_cell.length_b   1.000
_cell.length_c   1.000
_cell.angle_alpha   90.00
_cell.angle_beta   90.00
_cell.angle_gamma   90.00
#
_symmetry.space_group_name_H-M   'P 1'
#
loop_
_entity.id
_entity.type
_entity.pdbx_description
1 polymer ?
#
loop_
_entity_poly.entity_id
_entity_poly.type
_entity_poly.pdbx_seq_one_letter_code
_entity_poly.pdbx_strand_id
1 'polypeptide(L)'
;MTPVGQPSGGGPVDSRQLRRHVVRVAGPDGTLLGSGFFIAPGWVVTAAHVVFDRDRQGFHTAVDVTPAAADVGDGAVPADVVAHSDPPERTILWPFPDLALLRLKPTRPWVGRHPVVWTASGEPLGDDCHAYGFAARELVGPPPGAPARFIFEGVDGDGFFRLKAGQAAPGLSGAPLLCPTRRAVVGVLTGTRDRDGDLGGWAAPISALLGELPGVPEALVAHGRDLLRLGAQAVLADRRTWHAVLPVPEAAALRPSWEGFVRMPGSLPAEMLLADARVVPYRLRDEDLAHAVRWCERPTAMEVWRFAGVGGAGKTRHAIELCRSMDRCGWLVVRWTELTALSSAVHEVAGLPLPRLIVIDYVEAIAIHTLRELLDKLRRNASQLAPVRVVLLTRTTARGTANGDIVRELGKGAEPALRTILSGSGDPIAIRGLPLAERRDLYGASFKAFRRAWFGEKSPPTPPVPPLGEKRYEVPLEVLLEAFDRALSDQDAARDRPPVDRALDHEARHWNGQAPAALAERTRRAAVALASLAGAEDGDQADGLLQILPELRGERRSAVRGETVLWLSALYAGPLQVNPVRPDLLGEALVAETLAGQRDAGRELLAAVFDLADDGQVARSLDLLARLAASDSVAATAVAAALFDRHTSLTDRAEVRAHGGGDRPGNLDLAIGLQRLLAGGVEAQVEEAARTGQAGDIRMIELSTSYNRIGDLARDSGQSERAEALYTRALGIRERLSWARPDDDHLARELSISYNKLGRLAAWLGQPELARGLYEKGLAIRERLHRAHPVDSAYARDLAVSRQRLAEAIRETGDPIRAEALYRQVLEIRERLFTQEPNNPTFARDLSISYDVLGDLALESGDPTQARHLYERGHQLRERLSSDDPDNVTFARDLSVSYERLGDLAAEATQFAEARRRYELALDIRRRLRDVQPRNTEFSHDLLVCHGGLGELAVQEGQLADAERHYRLGLDVAEDLLAVEPRNARFVRDALFFYSGLGALAAERDDGEAAERFYRLGRTRAEQMLAAEPGSIHFARHLASFYDRLGELALGGVTRPRSGNAETLLSAAAHVRRELRGRDPANVELAEELAQSLLLFGRVLAEPARTATLAEAREALEPFEHSGRLSRGGRELLYRLRPLDPAAPW
;
A
#
# COMPACT_ATOMS: atom_id res chain seq x y z
N MET A 1 -22.21 -13.66 34.83
CA MET A 1 -21.04 -13.48 33.95
C MET A 1 -21.26 -14.35 32.73
N THR A 2 -21.74 -13.72 31.66
CA THR A 2 -21.97 -14.31 30.33
C THR A 2 -20.83 -13.82 29.43
N PRO A 3 -20.34 -14.62 28.46
CA PRO A 3 -19.17 -14.25 27.67
C PRO A 3 -19.52 -13.08 26.74
N VAL A 4 -18.64 -12.07 26.71
CA VAL A 4 -18.72 -10.90 25.84
C VAL A 4 -18.54 -11.39 24.39
N GLY A 5 -19.66 -11.48 23.69
CA GLY A 5 -19.73 -11.83 22.28
C GLY A 5 -19.26 -10.70 21.37
N GLN A 6 -18.76 -11.11 20.20
CA GLN A 6 -18.41 -10.28 19.06
C GLN A 6 -19.49 -9.23 18.73
N PRO A 7 -19.11 -8.04 18.19
CA PRO A 7 -20.09 -7.03 17.81
C PRO A 7 -20.89 -7.52 16.59
N SER A 8 -22.18 -7.78 16.78
CA SER A 8 -23.14 -7.91 15.69
C SER A 8 -23.17 -6.59 14.89
N GLY A 9 -22.79 -6.64 13.62
CA GLY A 9 -22.46 -5.49 12.75
C GLY A 9 -23.60 -4.56 12.31
N GLY A 10 -24.55 -4.21 13.18
CA GLY A 10 -25.56 -3.18 12.90
C GLY A 10 -25.76 -2.28 14.11
N GLY A 11 -25.33 -1.01 14.02
CA GLY A 11 -25.68 0.00 15.03
C GLY A 11 -27.19 0.23 15.09
N PRO A 12 -27.74 0.73 16.22
CA PRO A 12 -29.18 0.98 16.34
C PRO A 12 -29.62 2.11 15.39
N VAL A 13 -30.70 1.87 14.63
CA VAL A 13 -31.37 2.90 13.82
C VAL A 13 -32.01 3.94 14.75
N ASP A 14 -31.71 5.23 14.54
CA ASP A 14 -32.43 6.31 15.22
C ASP A 14 -33.77 6.56 14.50
N SER A 15 -34.83 5.97 15.04
CA SER A 15 -36.18 6.10 14.50
C SER A 15 -36.68 7.55 14.49
N ARG A 16 -36.19 8.43 15.37
CA ARG A 16 -36.58 9.85 15.37
C ARG A 16 -36.00 10.57 14.15
N GLN A 17 -34.79 10.22 13.74
CA GLN A 17 -34.18 10.75 12.53
C GLN A 17 -34.77 10.12 11.27
N LEU A 18 -35.04 8.80 11.29
CA LEU A 18 -35.71 8.13 10.16
C LEU A 18 -37.09 8.74 9.88
N ARG A 19 -37.87 9.06 10.94
CA ARG A 19 -39.18 9.71 10.83
C ARG A 19 -39.16 10.98 9.97
N ARG A 20 -38.08 11.75 9.98
CA ARG A 20 -37.97 13.00 9.19
C ARG A 20 -38.04 12.76 7.68
N HIS A 21 -37.82 11.53 7.24
CA HIS A 21 -37.80 11.14 5.83
C HIS A 21 -39.12 10.48 5.37
N VAL A 22 -40.03 10.21 6.30
CA VAL A 22 -41.28 9.46 6.07
C VAL A 22 -42.46 10.42 5.98
N VAL A 23 -43.45 10.04 5.19
CA VAL A 23 -44.70 10.78 5.03
C VAL A 23 -45.91 9.89 5.27
N ARG A 24 -47.01 10.53 5.68
CA ARG A 24 -48.34 9.96 5.74
C ARG A 24 -49.05 10.25 4.42
N VAL A 25 -49.67 9.23 3.82
CA VAL A 25 -50.47 9.34 2.59
C VAL A 25 -51.93 9.17 2.97
N ALA A 26 -52.77 10.15 2.61
CA ALA A 26 -54.19 10.18 2.92
C ALA A 26 -55.03 10.43 1.68
N GLY A 27 -56.27 9.92 1.70
CA GLY A 27 -57.25 10.17 0.65
C GLY A 27 -57.75 11.62 0.70
N PRO A 28 -58.47 12.08 -0.34
CA PRO A 28 -59.04 13.43 -0.39
C PRO A 28 -60.03 13.74 0.75
N ASP A 29 -60.57 12.72 1.40
CA ASP A 29 -61.45 12.79 2.56
C ASP A 29 -60.69 12.76 3.91
N GLY A 30 -59.36 12.73 3.88
CA GLY A 30 -58.48 12.69 5.04
C GLY A 30 -58.29 11.30 5.64
N THR A 31 -58.84 10.24 5.02
CA THR A 31 -58.64 8.85 5.46
C THR A 31 -57.19 8.42 5.28
N LEU A 32 -56.63 7.71 6.27
CA LEU A 32 -55.27 7.19 6.16
C LEU A 32 -55.25 6.04 5.14
N LEU A 33 -54.51 6.24 4.06
CA LEU A 33 -54.31 5.20 3.04
C LEU A 33 -53.06 4.37 3.33
N GLY A 34 -51.99 5.01 3.80
CA GLY A 34 -50.74 4.32 4.11
C GLY A 34 -49.58 5.25 4.37
N SER A 35 -48.38 4.71 4.18
CA SER A 35 -47.11 5.40 4.41
C SER A 35 -46.41 5.69 3.08
N GLY A 36 -45.41 6.57 3.10
CA GLY A 36 -44.51 6.82 1.98
C GLY A 36 -43.20 7.41 2.48
N PHE A 37 -42.25 7.66 1.60
CA PHE A 37 -41.04 8.40 1.96
C PHE A 37 -40.50 9.25 0.81
N PHE A 38 -39.74 10.27 1.18
CA PHE A 38 -39.13 11.19 0.22
C PHE A 38 -37.97 10.51 -0.51
N ILE A 39 -38.16 10.24 -1.81
CA ILE A 39 -37.15 9.59 -2.67
C ILE A 39 -36.30 10.61 -3.43
N ALA A 40 -36.84 11.80 -3.70
CA ALA A 40 -36.15 12.93 -4.31
C ALA A 40 -36.84 14.25 -3.89
N PRO A 41 -36.22 15.43 -4.09
CA PRO A 41 -36.84 16.71 -3.76
C PRO A 41 -38.21 16.89 -4.46
N GLY A 42 -39.28 17.04 -3.68
CA GLY A 42 -40.66 17.14 -4.15
C GLY A 42 -41.33 15.82 -4.57
N TRP A 43 -40.69 14.67 -4.33
CA TRP A 43 -41.17 13.36 -4.76
C TRP A 43 -41.25 12.35 -3.62
N VAL A 44 -42.32 11.56 -3.63
CA VAL A 44 -42.58 10.48 -2.68
C VAL A 44 -42.78 9.17 -3.43
N VAL A 45 -42.25 8.09 -2.86
CA VAL A 45 -42.61 6.72 -3.28
C VAL A 45 -43.47 6.07 -2.19
N THR A 46 -44.45 5.27 -2.62
CA THR A 46 -45.33 4.46 -1.77
C THR A 46 -45.67 3.14 -2.51
N ALA A 47 -46.47 2.27 -1.90
CA ALA A 47 -46.99 1.08 -2.57
C ALA A 47 -48.19 1.45 -3.47
N ALA A 48 -48.38 0.79 -4.60
CA ALA A 48 -49.43 1.14 -5.56
C ALA A 48 -50.83 0.91 -4.99
N HIS A 49 -51.01 -0.15 -4.19
CA HIS A 49 -52.28 -0.41 -3.53
C HIS A 49 -52.67 0.64 -2.47
N VAL A 50 -51.72 1.47 -1.98
CA VAL A 50 -52.02 2.58 -1.06
C VAL A 50 -52.82 3.65 -1.79
N VAL A 51 -52.57 3.88 -3.08
CA VAL A 51 -53.27 4.89 -3.88
C VAL A 51 -54.41 4.32 -4.72
N PHE A 52 -54.80 3.06 -4.46
CA PHE A 52 -55.89 2.38 -5.14
C PHE A 52 -57.15 2.34 -4.27
N ASP A 53 -58.24 2.90 -4.78
CA ASP A 53 -59.55 2.88 -4.14
C ASP A 53 -60.26 1.57 -4.48
N ARG A 54 -60.39 0.68 -3.48
CA ARG A 54 -61.03 -0.63 -3.65
C ARG A 54 -62.53 -0.54 -3.90
N ASP A 55 -63.20 0.49 -3.37
CA ASP A 55 -64.64 0.66 -3.51
C ASP A 55 -64.99 1.20 -4.89
N ARG A 56 -64.11 2.04 -5.46
CA ARG A 56 -64.27 2.62 -6.80
C ARG A 56 -63.58 1.84 -7.93
N GLN A 57 -62.82 0.80 -7.60
CA GLN A 57 -62.05 0.00 -8.56
C GLN A 57 -61.13 0.87 -9.44
N GLY A 58 -60.44 1.85 -8.84
CA GLY A 58 -59.60 2.79 -9.59
C GLY A 58 -58.60 3.53 -8.71
N PHE A 59 -57.59 4.15 -9.33
CA PHE A 59 -56.59 4.93 -8.61
C PHE A 59 -57.09 6.33 -8.26
N HIS A 60 -56.68 6.82 -7.10
CA HIS A 60 -56.76 8.24 -6.80
C HIS A 60 -55.89 9.03 -7.80
N THR A 61 -56.44 10.07 -8.43
CA THR A 61 -55.65 10.96 -9.29
C THR A 61 -54.81 11.95 -8.48
N ALA A 62 -55.25 12.26 -7.27
CA ALA A 62 -54.53 13.06 -6.29
C ALA A 62 -54.76 12.54 -4.86
N VAL A 63 -53.73 12.66 -4.02
CA VAL A 63 -53.74 12.29 -2.59
C VAL A 63 -53.13 13.40 -1.75
N ASP A 64 -53.38 13.40 -0.46
CA ASP A 64 -52.80 14.35 0.49
C ASP A 64 -51.60 13.73 1.21
N VAL A 65 -50.47 14.44 1.19
CA VAL A 65 -49.21 14.01 1.80
C VAL A 65 -48.86 14.93 2.97
N THR A 66 -48.55 14.33 4.13
CA THR A 66 -48.12 15.07 5.34
C THR A 66 -46.78 14.50 5.84
N PRO A 67 -45.75 15.32 6.11
CA PRO A 67 -44.52 14.86 6.73
C PRO A 67 -44.78 14.20 8.09
N ALA A 68 -44.06 13.12 8.40
CA ALA A 68 -44.23 12.47 9.70
C ALA A 68 -43.67 13.32 10.84
N ALA A 69 -42.58 14.06 10.61
CA ALA A 69 -41.94 14.89 11.62
C ALA A 69 -42.32 16.38 11.48
N ALA A 70 -42.77 16.99 12.57
CA ALA A 70 -43.24 18.38 12.56
C ALA A 70 -42.13 19.41 12.24
N ASP A 71 -40.87 19.09 12.57
CA ASP A 71 -39.72 19.94 12.24
C ASP A 71 -39.39 19.96 10.74
N VAL A 72 -39.91 18.99 9.96
CA VAL A 72 -39.78 18.97 8.50
C VAL A 72 -40.83 19.87 7.87
N GLY A 73 -42.06 19.86 8.37
CA GLY A 73 -43.11 20.76 7.92
C GLY A 73 -44.49 20.37 8.42
N ASP A 74 -45.36 21.39 8.55
CA ASP A 74 -46.73 21.23 9.03
C ASP A 74 -47.76 21.24 7.88
N GLY A 75 -48.81 20.43 8.07
CA GLY A 75 -50.02 20.39 7.24
C GLY A 75 -49.88 19.59 5.93
N ALA A 76 -51.01 19.07 5.45
CA ALA A 76 -51.09 18.30 4.23
C ALA A 76 -50.83 19.14 2.97
N VAL A 77 -50.23 18.50 1.97
CA VAL A 77 -49.99 19.03 0.62
C VAL A 77 -50.56 18.06 -0.41
N PRO A 78 -51.33 18.53 -1.39
CA PRO A 78 -51.81 17.67 -2.47
C PRO A 78 -50.65 17.16 -3.33
N ALA A 79 -50.72 15.89 -3.71
CA ALA A 79 -49.75 15.22 -4.57
C ALA A 79 -50.47 14.52 -5.73
N ASP A 80 -49.93 14.67 -6.94
CA ASP A 80 -50.45 13.96 -8.11
C ASP A 80 -49.85 12.55 -8.15
N VAL A 81 -50.67 11.53 -8.44
CA VAL A 81 -50.19 10.16 -8.70
C VAL A 81 -49.70 10.12 -10.14
N VAL A 82 -48.38 10.02 -10.33
CA VAL A 82 -47.74 10.19 -11.64
C VAL A 82 -47.52 8.85 -12.35
N ALA A 83 -47.14 7.82 -11.59
CA ALA A 83 -46.92 6.47 -12.10
C ALA A 83 -47.23 5.46 -11.00
N HIS A 84 -47.71 4.29 -11.37
CA HIS A 84 -48.04 3.21 -10.44
C HIS A 84 -48.00 1.86 -11.17
N SER A 85 -47.97 0.78 -10.39
CA SER A 85 -48.19 -0.57 -10.89
C SER A 85 -49.64 -0.82 -11.25
N ASP A 86 -49.90 -1.82 -12.10
CA ASP A 86 -51.27 -2.21 -12.44
C ASP A 86 -51.91 -3.06 -11.32
N PRO A 87 -53.22 -2.94 -11.09
CA PRO A 87 -53.91 -3.75 -10.09
C PRO A 87 -53.97 -5.22 -10.54
N PRO A 88 -54.04 -6.18 -9.60
CA PRO A 88 -54.08 -7.61 -9.96
C PRO A 88 -55.38 -8.00 -10.68
N GLU A 89 -55.26 -8.76 -11.77
CA GLU A 89 -56.44 -9.21 -12.56
C GLU A 89 -57.19 -10.38 -11.90
N ARG A 90 -56.49 -11.27 -11.16
CA ARG A 90 -57.06 -12.53 -10.64
C ARG A 90 -56.60 -12.94 -9.22
N THR A 91 -55.74 -12.16 -8.57
CA THR A 91 -55.13 -12.49 -7.27
C THR A 91 -55.41 -11.42 -6.21
N ILE A 92 -55.30 -11.80 -4.93
CA ILE A 92 -55.44 -10.86 -3.79
C ILE A 92 -54.15 -10.03 -3.62
N LEU A 93 -52.99 -10.58 -4.02
CA LEU A 93 -51.69 -9.92 -3.97
C LEU A 93 -51.47 -9.11 -5.25
N TRP A 94 -50.86 -7.93 -5.08
CA TRP A 94 -50.46 -7.06 -6.18
C TRP A 94 -49.31 -7.67 -6.99
N PRO A 95 -49.27 -7.46 -8.31
CA PRO A 95 -48.19 -7.96 -9.15
C PRO A 95 -46.88 -7.25 -8.83
N PHE A 96 -45.76 -7.90 -9.17
CA PHE A 96 -44.44 -7.31 -9.03
C PHE A 96 -44.19 -6.20 -10.06
N PRO A 97 -43.60 -5.06 -9.68
CA PRO A 97 -43.44 -4.56 -8.31
C PRO A 97 -44.75 -3.87 -7.84
N ASP A 98 -44.97 -3.72 -6.54
CA ASP A 98 -46.11 -2.93 -6.00
C ASP A 98 -45.62 -1.54 -5.56
N LEU A 99 -45.59 -0.59 -6.50
CA LEU A 99 -44.99 0.75 -6.31
C LEU A 99 -45.81 1.86 -6.99
N ALA A 100 -45.87 3.03 -6.35
CA ALA A 100 -46.40 4.26 -6.92
C ALA A 100 -45.53 5.48 -6.61
N LEU A 101 -45.47 6.42 -7.56
CA LEU A 101 -44.71 7.66 -7.52
C LEU A 101 -45.66 8.85 -7.42
N LEU A 102 -45.44 9.68 -6.40
CA LEU A 102 -46.23 10.86 -6.09
C LEU A 102 -45.40 12.13 -6.29
N ARG A 103 -45.97 13.13 -6.95
CA ARG A 103 -45.35 14.45 -7.12
C ARG A 103 -46.08 15.49 -6.28
N LEU A 104 -45.36 16.11 -5.34
CA LEU A 104 -45.92 17.11 -4.43
C LEU A 104 -46.16 18.44 -5.16
N LYS A 105 -47.32 19.06 -4.92
CA LYS A 105 -47.57 20.43 -5.39
C LYS A 105 -46.83 21.42 -4.48
N PRO A 106 -46.10 22.40 -5.02
CA PRO A 106 -45.28 23.34 -4.23
C PRO A 106 -46.15 24.42 -3.55
N THR A 107 -47.16 24.00 -2.80
CA THR A 107 -48.11 24.88 -2.08
C THR A 107 -47.61 25.30 -0.70
N ARG A 108 -46.59 24.61 -0.16
CA ARG A 108 -45.96 24.91 1.13
C ARG A 108 -44.43 24.98 1.03
N PRO A 109 -43.75 25.79 1.88
CA PRO A 109 -42.29 25.96 1.81
C PRO A 109 -41.47 24.69 2.04
N TRP A 110 -41.98 23.76 2.86
CA TRP A 110 -41.26 22.53 3.20
C TRP A 110 -41.10 21.57 2.02
N VAL A 111 -41.94 21.68 0.98
CA VAL A 111 -41.88 20.83 -0.22
C VAL A 111 -40.53 20.97 -0.94
N GLY A 112 -39.89 22.14 -0.87
CA GLY A 112 -38.57 22.37 -1.45
C GLY A 112 -37.39 22.16 -0.49
N ARG A 113 -37.63 21.80 0.78
CA ARG A 113 -36.62 21.81 1.85
C ARG A 113 -36.62 20.55 2.74
N HIS A 114 -37.36 19.51 2.37
CA HIS A 114 -37.42 18.28 3.14
C HIS A 114 -36.19 17.38 2.90
N PRO A 115 -35.83 16.50 3.86
CA PRO A 115 -34.76 15.55 3.66
C PRO A 115 -35.19 14.39 2.75
N VAL A 116 -34.22 13.67 2.21
CA VAL A 116 -34.40 12.58 1.23
C VAL A 116 -33.63 11.36 1.70
N VAL A 117 -34.13 10.16 1.44
CA VAL A 117 -33.45 8.92 1.84
C VAL A 117 -32.29 8.57 0.90
N TRP A 118 -31.24 7.93 1.44
CA TRP A 118 -30.24 7.27 0.59
C TRP A 118 -30.76 5.90 0.18
N THR A 119 -30.82 5.63 -1.12
CA THR A 119 -31.28 4.34 -1.66
C THR A 119 -30.11 3.52 -2.19
N ALA A 120 -30.18 2.20 -2.08
CA ALA A 120 -29.20 1.30 -2.69
C ALA A 120 -29.90 0.19 -3.47
N SER A 121 -29.33 -0.17 -4.62
CA SER A 121 -29.76 -1.34 -5.38
C SER A 121 -29.22 -2.62 -4.73
N GLY A 122 -30.03 -3.68 -4.75
CA GLY A 122 -29.69 -5.01 -4.25
C GLY A 122 -30.36 -5.39 -2.93
N GLU A 123 -30.29 -6.67 -2.61
CA GLU A 123 -30.89 -7.29 -1.42
C GLU A 123 -30.28 -6.76 -0.12
N PRO A 124 -31.03 -6.71 1.00
CA PRO A 124 -30.45 -6.44 2.32
C PRO A 124 -29.18 -7.26 2.59
N LEU A 125 -28.12 -6.62 3.10
CA LEU A 125 -26.93 -7.33 3.58
C LEU A 125 -27.10 -7.64 5.07
N GLY A 126 -27.07 -8.93 5.41
CA GLY A 126 -27.39 -9.40 6.75
C GLY A 126 -28.90 -9.43 7.02
N ASP A 127 -29.24 -9.90 8.21
CA ASP A 127 -30.61 -10.30 8.52
C ASP A 127 -31.49 -9.13 8.97
N ASP A 128 -30.93 -8.05 9.53
CA ASP A 128 -31.71 -7.00 10.19
C ASP A 128 -32.23 -5.92 9.22
N CYS A 129 -33.52 -5.61 9.28
CA CYS A 129 -34.18 -4.57 8.49
C CYS A 129 -35.11 -3.72 9.37
N HIS A 130 -35.19 -2.42 9.10
CA HIS A 130 -35.99 -1.47 9.87
C HIS A 130 -36.95 -0.71 8.96
N ALA A 131 -38.13 -0.40 9.45
CA ALA A 131 -39.09 0.46 8.77
C ALA A 131 -39.73 1.44 9.76
N TYR A 132 -40.30 2.50 9.21
CA TYR A 132 -41.05 3.48 9.99
C TYR A 132 -42.27 3.92 9.18
N GLY A 133 -43.46 3.77 9.74
CA GLY A 133 -44.72 4.07 9.04
C GLY A 133 -45.88 4.28 10.00
N PHE A 134 -47.10 4.39 9.47
CA PHE A 134 -48.30 4.75 10.23
C PHE A 134 -49.24 3.54 10.37
N ALA A 135 -49.15 2.81 11.49
CA ALA A 135 -50.02 1.67 11.74
C ALA A 135 -51.48 2.09 12.01
N ALA A 136 -52.45 1.24 11.68
CA ALA A 136 -53.88 1.48 11.87
C ALA A 136 -54.30 1.73 13.33
N ARG A 137 -53.51 1.28 14.31
CA ARG A 137 -53.74 1.61 15.73
C ARG A 137 -53.56 3.10 16.06
N GLU A 138 -52.98 3.87 15.14
CA GLU A 138 -52.69 5.30 15.31
C GLU A 138 -53.70 6.20 14.57
N LEU A 139 -54.88 5.69 14.23
CA LEU A 139 -55.93 6.44 13.50
C LEU A 139 -56.60 7.57 14.33
N VAL A 140 -56.39 7.63 15.64
CA VAL A 140 -57.06 8.59 16.56
C VAL A 140 -56.05 9.64 17.07
N GLY A 141 -56.14 10.87 16.55
CA GLY A 141 -55.20 11.98 16.86
C GLY A 141 -54.04 12.10 15.85
N PRO A 142 -53.21 13.16 15.90
CA PRO A 142 -52.04 13.29 15.02
C PRO A 142 -50.96 12.27 15.42
N PRO A 143 -50.77 11.19 14.66
CA PRO A 143 -49.94 10.08 15.10
C PRO A 143 -48.47 10.31 14.76
N PRO A 144 -47.52 9.95 15.64
CA PRO A 144 -46.10 10.14 15.36
C PRO A 144 -45.54 9.12 14.36
N GLY A 145 -46.25 8.04 14.04
CA GLY A 145 -45.75 6.87 13.31
C GLY A 145 -45.03 5.88 14.25
N ALA A 146 -44.95 4.61 13.84
CA ALA A 146 -44.33 3.53 14.60
C ALA A 146 -43.13 2.91 13.84
N PRO A 147 -42.01 2.65 14.53
CA PRO A 147 -40.95 1.83 13.98
C PRO A 147 -41.35 0.35 13.97
N ALA A 148 -40.88 -0.39 12.97
CA ALA A 148 -40.99 -1.84 12.87
C ALA A 148 -39.63 -2.43 12.49
N ARG A 149 -39.34 -3.64 12.97
CA ARG A 149 -38.09 -4.35 12.71
C ARG A 149 -38.42 -5.72 12.12
N PHE A 150 -37.72 -6.07 11.07
CA PHE A 150 -37.92 -7.28 10.28
C PHE A 150 -36.60 -8.02 10.11
N ILE A 151 -36.69 -9.31 9.82
CA ILE A 151 -35.58 -10.15 9.40
C ILE A 151 -35.73 -10.51 7.92
N PHE A 152 -34.70 -10.30 7.11
CA PHE A 152 -34.68 -10.69 5.70
C PHE A 152 -34.50 -12.22 5.54
N GLU A 153 -35.32 -12.85 4.69
CA GLU A 153 -35.30 -14.32 4.44
C GLU A 153 -34.94 -14.69 2.99
N GLY A 154 -34.57 -13.72 2.16
CA GLY A 154 -34.28 -13.90 0.74
C GLY A 154 -35.32 -13.27 -0.18
N VAL A 155 -35.18 -13.56 -1.48
CA VAL A 155 -36.02 -13.05 -2.55
C VAL A 155 -37.01 -14.13 -2.97
N ASP A 156 -38.28 -13.77 -3.12
CA ASP A 156 -39.32 -14.67 -3.59
C ASP A 156 -39.24 -14.83 -5.13
N GLY A 157 -39.88 -15.87 -5.69
CA GLY A 157 -39.75 -16.22 -7.11
C GLY A 157 -40.23 -15.14 -8.09
N ASP A 158 -40.98 -14.15 -7.60
CA ASP A 158 -41.50 -12.99 -8.33
C ASP A 158 -40.67 -11.71 -8.11
N GLY A 159 -39.60 -11.76 -7.30
CA GLY A 159 -38.68 -10.64 -7.06
C GLY A 159 -38.95 -9.82 -5.78
N PHE A 160 -40.00 -10.12 -5.01
CA PHE A 160 -40.24 -9.44 -3.74
C PHE A 160 -39.23 -9.85 -2.66
N PHE A 161 -38.85 -8.92 -1.79
CA PHE A 161 -38.11 -9.24 -0.58
C PHE A 161 -39.03 -9.87 0.45
N ARG A 162 -38.62 -11.05 0.93
CA ARG A 162 -39.38 -11.84 1.88
C ARG A 162 -38.87 -11.57 3.29
N LEU A 163 -39.75 -11.09 4.17
CA LEU A 163 -39.42 -10.63 5.54
C LEU A 163 -40.13 -11.48 6.60
N LYS A 164 -39.45 -11.89 7.68
CA LYS A 164 -40.03 -12.52 8.87
C LYS A 164 -39.84 -11.65 10.10
N ALA A 165 -40.52 -11.96 11.20
CA ALA A 165 -40.47 -11.23 12.47
C ALA A 165 -40.97 -9.78 12.36
N GLY A 166 -41.59 -9.28 13.42
CA GLY A 166 -42.24 -7.97 13.42
C GLY A 166 -43.57 -7.96 12.66
N GLN A 167 -44.51 -7.15 13.14
CA GLN A 167 -45.83 -7.04 12.55
C GLN A 167 -45.85 -5.97 11.45
N ALA A 168 -46.11 -6.37 10.19
CA ALA A 168 -46.39 -5.47 9.08
C ALA A 168 -47.85 -4.98 9.15
N ALA A 169 -48.19 -4.23 10.20
CA ALA A 169 -49.57 -3.82 10.47
C ALA A 169 -50.17 -2.96 9.33
N PRO A 170 -51.50 -3.01 9.11
CA PRO A 170 -52.17 -2.17 8.12
C PRO A 170 -51.79 -0.69 8.30
N GLY A 171 -51.47 0.00 7.19
CA GLY A 171 -50.99 1.38 7.17
C GLY A 171 -49.46 1.55 7.13
N LEU A 172 -48.67 0.51 7.45
CA LEU A 172 -47.22 0.51 7.17
C LEU A 172 -46.90 0.33 5.68
N SER A 173 -47.84 -0.11 4.86
CA SER A 173 -47.66 -0.22 3.41
C SER A 173 -47.19 1.10 2.82
N GLY A 174 -46.12 1.05 2.02
CA GLY A 174 -45.40 2.19 1.47
C GLY A 174 -44.26 2.73 2.34
N ALA A 175 -44.05 2.21 3.56
CA ALA A 175 -42.94 2.63 4.41
C ALA A 175 -41.56 2.17 3.85
N PRO A 176 -40.47 2.93 4.11
CA PRO A 176 -39.14 2.57 3.66
C PRO A 176 -38.60 1.36 4.43
N LEU A 177 -38.03 0.39 3.72
CA LEU A 177 -37.26 -0.71 4.29
C LEU A 177 -35.76 -0.34 4.30
N LEU A 178 -35.26 0.05 5.46
CA LEU A 178 -33.87 0.41 5.73
C LEU A 178 -33.05 -0.84 6.10
N CYS A 179 -31.95 -1.07 5.38
CA CYS A 179 -30.93 -2.06 5.73
C CYS A 179 -29.77 -1.37 6.48
N PRO A 180 -29.58 -1.60 7.79
CA PRO A 180 -28.52 -0.96 8.57
C PRO A 180 -27.12 -1.24 8.04
N THR A 181 -26.86 -2.48 7.59
CA THR A 181 -25.56 -2.89 7.02
C THR A 181 -25.23 -2.13 5.74
N ARG A 182 -26.21 -1.95 4.85
CA ARG A 182 -26.05 -1.14 3.63
C ARG A 182 -26.14 0.37 3.89
N ARG A 183 -26.63 0.76 5.06
CA ARG A 183 -26.92 2.16 5.44
C ARG A 183 -27.82 2.88 4.43
N ALA A 184 -28.78 2.15 3.87
CA ALA A 184 -29.61 2.61 2.76
C ALA A 184 -31.01 1.99 2.82
N VAL A 185 -31.99 2.70 2.26
CA VAL A 185 -33.30 2.15 1.94
C VAL A 185 -33.16 1.25 0.71
N VAL A 186 -33.56 0.00 0.85
CA VAL A 186 -33.43 -1.03 -0.20
C VAL A 186 -34.78 -1.43 -0.80
N GLY A 187 -35.88 -1.11 -0.12
CA GLY A 187 -37.22 -1.44 -0.61
C GLY A 187 -38.34 -0.63 0.04
N VAL A 188 -39.56 -0.93 -0.38
CA VAL A 188 -40.82 -0.34 0.07
C VAL A 188 -41.68 -1.45 0.63
N LEU A 189 -42.18 -1.34 1.86
CA LEU A 189 -43.08 -2.36 2.43
C LEU A 189 -44.39 -2.42 1.65
N THR A 190 -44.88 -3.62 1.35
CA THR A 190 -46.09 -3.80 0.52
C THR A 190 -47.18 -4.56 1.27
N GLY A 191 -46.93 -5.83 1.60
CA GLY A 191 -47.92 -6.72 2.19
C GLY A 191 -47.50 -7.35 3.51
N THR A 192 -48.47 -7.90 4.25
CA THR A 192 -48.25 -8.68 5.47
C THR A 192 -48.55 -10.15 5.24
N ARG A 193 -47.74 -11.06 5.80
CA ARG A 193 -48.00 -12.50 5.75
C ARG A 193 -49.16 -12.91 6.63
N ASP A 194 -49.34 -12.18 7.73
CA ASP A 194 -50.42 -12.37 8.68
C ASP A 194 -50.82 -10.99 9.24
N ARG A 195 -52.12 -10.69 9.26
CA ARG A 195 -52.61 -9.38 9.72
C ARG A 195 -52.52 -9.24 11.24
N ASP A 196 -52.62 -10.36 11.93
CA ASP A 196 -52.77 -10.40 13.39
C ASP A 196 -51.48 -10.89 14.10
N GLY A 197 -50.46 -11.28 13.35
CA GLY A 197 -49.20 -11.85 13.86
C GLY A 197 -47.94 -11.12 13.40
N ASP A 198 -46.80 -11.53 13.97
CA ASP A 198 -45.46 -10.98 13.70
C ASP A 198 -44.68 -11.79 12.64
N LEU A 199 -45.39 -12.48 11.75
CA LEU A 199 -44.81 -13.31 10.68
C LEU A 199 -44.12 -12.50 9.57
N GLY A 200 -44.01 -11.18 9.73
CA GLY A 200 -43.39 -10.28 8.76
C GLY A 200 -44.28 -10.03 7.54
N GLY A 201 -43.67 -9.87 6.38
CA GLY A 201 -44.33 -9.38 5.19
C GLY A 201 -43.48 -9.46 3.93
N TRP A 202 -43.84 -8.62 2.96
CA TRP A 202 -43.11 -8.44 1.71
C TRP A 202 -42.73 -6.99 1.51
N ALA A 203 -41.63 -6.77 0.80
CA ALA A 203 -41.23 -5.44 0.33
C ALA A 203 -40.83 -5.48 -1.15
N ALA A 204 -41.27 -4.49 -1.91
CA ALA A 204 -40.83 -4.28 -3.28
C ALA A 204 -39.41 -3.69 -3.27
N PRO A 205 -38.46 -4.23 -4.05
CA PRO A 205 -37.11 -3.68 -4.12
C PRO A 205 -37.13 -2.32 -4.81
N ILE A 206 -36.36 -1.36 -4.29
CA ILE A 206 -36.26 -0.03 -4.88
C ILE A 206 -35.62 -0.06 -6.28
N SER A 207 -34.79 -1.09 -6.55
CA SER A 207 -34.19 -1.34 -7.87
C SER A 207 -35.20 -1.67 -8.96
N ALA A 208 -36.45 -2.02 -8.62
CA ALA A 208 -37.50 -2.20 -9.63
C ALA A 208 -37.71 -0.95 -10.48
N LEU A 209 -37.48 0.25 -9.92
CA LEU A 209 -37.54 1.53 -10.64
C LEU A 209 -36.48 1.68 -11.76
N LEU A 210 -35.47 0.82 -11.83
CA LEU A 210 -34.43 0.84 -12.87
C LEU A 210 -34.82 0.07 -14.15
N GLY A 211 -35.90 -0.73 -14.09
CA GLY A 211 -36.37 -1.56 -15.20
C GLY A 211 -35.51 -2.79 -15.49
N GLU A 212 -34.69 -3.22 -14.53
CA GLU A 212 -33.79 -4.38 -14.67
C GLU A 212 -34.50 -5.72 -14.44
N LEU A 213 -35.71 -5.70 -13.88
CA LEU A 213 -36.52 -6.88 -13.58
C LEU A 213 -37.74 -6.94 -14.51
N PRO A 214 -38.12 -8.13 -15.02
CA PRO A 214 -39.28 -8.28 -15.90
C PRO A 214 -40.59 -7.92 -15.17
N GLY A 215 -41.55 -7.35 -15.90
CA GLY A 215 -42.89 -7.02 -15.37
C GLY A 215 -43.04 -5.61 -14.79
N VAL A 216 -42.01 -4.77 -14.81
CA VAL A 216 -42.11 -3.38 -14.33
C VAL A 216 -42.77 -2.48 -15.39
N PRO A 217 -43.84 -1.72 -15.05
CA PRO A 217 -44.46 -0.74 -15.96
C PRO A 217 -43.49 0.33 -16.48
N GLU A 218 -43.59 0.66 -17.77
CA GLU A 218 -42.73 1.67 -18.42
C GLU A 218 -42.79 3.05 -17.75
N ALA A 219 -43.98 3.46 -17.26
CA ALA A 219 -44.17 4.74 -16.58
C ALA A 219 -43.34 4.86 -15.28
N LEU A 220 -43.17 3.77 -14.54
CA LEU A 220 -42.32 3.75 -13.35
C LEU A 220 -40.83 3.85 -13.73
N VAL A 221 -40.40 3.13 -14.77
CA VAL A 221 -39.02 3.13 -15.26
C VAL A 221 -38.64 4.51 -15.83
N ALA A 222 -39.56 5.17 -16.52
CA ALA A 222 -39.36 6.49 -17.14
C ALA A 222 -38.97 7.56 -16.11
N HIS A 223 -39.49 7.49 -14.89
CA HIS A 223 -39.16 8.41 -13.80
C HIS A 223 -38.07 7.87 -12.86
N GLY A 224 -38.01 6.54 -12.68
CA GLY A 224 -37.20 5.89 -11.66
C GLY A 224 -35.72 6.25 -11.67
N ARG A 225 -35.06 6.21 -12.84
CA ARG A 225 -33.63 6.54 -12.96
C ARG A 225 -33.31 7.97 -12.55
N ASP A 226 -34.16 8.93 -12.94
CA ASP A 226 -33.96 10.33 -12.60
C ASP A 226 -34.22 10.60 -11.11
N LEU A 227 -35.23 9.95 -10.52
CA LEU A 227 -35.52 10.10 -9.09
C LEU A 227 -34.40 9.55 -8.22
N LEU A 228 -33.88 8.36 -8.52
CA LEU A 228 -32.75 7.79 -7.78
C LEU A 228 -31.50 8.66 -7.90
N ARG A 229 -31.24 9.23 -9.09
CA ARG A 229 -30.13 10.17 -9.30
C ARG A 229 -30.31 11.48 -8.53
N LEU A 230 -31.48 12.10 -8.60
CA LEU A 230 -31.80 13.35 -7.90
C LEU A 230 -31.79 13.16 -6.38
N GLY A 231 -32.30 12.02 -5.90
CA GLY A 231 -32.27 11.65 -4.50
C GLY A 231 -30.85 11.49 -3.97
N ALA A 232 -30.01 10.75 -4.70
CA ALA A 232 -28.60 10.63 -4.36
C ALA A 232 -27.90 12.00 -4.33
N GLN A 233 -28.14 12.88 -5.30
CA GLN A 233 -27.58 14.23 -5.32
C GLN A 233 -28.03 15.07 -4.11
N ALA A 234 -29.30 14.98 -3.73
CA ALA A 234 -29.84 15.69 -2.56
C ALA A 234 -29.21 15.20 -1.25
N VAL A 235 -29.07 13.88 -1.08
CA VAL A 235 -28.40 13.30 0.11
C VAL A 235 -26.93 13.67 0.17
N LEU A 236 -26.22 13.66 -0.97
CA LEU A 236 -24.81 14.04 -1.01
C LEU A 236 -24.59 15.52 -0.67
N ALA A 237 -25.56 16.39 -0.96
CA ALA A 237 -25.50 17.81 -0.58
C ALA A 237 -25.65 18.04 0.94
N ASP A 238 -26.38 17.16 1.65
CA ASP A 238 -26.53 17.20 3.12
C ASP A 238 -26.46 15.79 3.74
N ARG A 239 -25.25 15.20 3.72
CA ARG A 239 -25.02 13.84 4.24
C ARG A 239 -25.30 13.71 5.73
N ARG A 240 -25.21 14.81 6.49
CA ARG A 240 -25.35 14.79 7.95
C ARG A 240 -26.75 14.33 8.36
N THR A 241 -27.76 14.80 7.64
CA THR A 241 -29.15 14.45 7.91
C THR A 241 -29.40 12.94 7.74
N TRP A 242 -28.79 12.31 6.72
CA TRP A 242 -28.89 10.86 6.54
C TRP A 242 -28.01 10.08 7.53
N HIS A 243 -26.77 10.50 7.80
CA HIS A 243 -25.91 9.84 8.79
C HIS A 243 -26.48 9.84 10.20
N ALA A 244 -27.30 10.84 10.56
CA ALA A 244 -28.01 10.87 11.83
C ALA A 244 -29.01 9.70 12.01
N VAL A 245 -29.51 9.11 10.91
CA VAL A 245 -30.41 7.94 10.95
C VAL A 245 -29.70 6.68 11.47
N LEU A 246 -28.41 6.56 11.19
CA LEU A 246 -27.57 5.41 11.56
C LEU A 246 -26.27 5.92 12.20
N PRO A 247 -26.32 6.40 13.46
CA PRO A 247 -25.14 6.94 14.13
C PRO A 247 -24.04 5.88 14.24
N VAL A 248 -22.79 6.32 14.09
CA VAL A 248 -21.59 5.46 14.22
C VAL A 248 -20.88 5.86 15.51
N PRO A 249 -20.62 4.93 16.45
CA PRO A 249 -19.80 5.23 17.63
C PRO A 249 -18.36 5.52 17.19
N GLU A 250 -17.83 6.68 17.56
CA GLU A 250 -16.44 7.07 17.32
C GLU A 250 -15.70 7.16 18.67
N ALA A 251 -14.45 6.66 18.74
CA ALA A 251 -13.62 6.88 19.91
C ALA A 251 -13.17 8.36 19.98
N ALA A 252 -13.37 9.02 21.13
CA ALA A 252 -12.96 10.41 21.34
C ALA A 252 -11.44 10.62 21.11
N ALA A 253 -10.64 9.57 21.34
CA ALA A 253 -9.19 9.57 21.10
C ALA A 253 -8.80 9.72 19.61
N LEU A 254 -9.73 9.49 18.67
CA LEU A 254 -9.48 9.66 17.24
C LEU A 254 -9.53 11.13 16.80
N ARG A 255 -10.20 12.00 17.58
CA ARG A 255 -10.36 13.42 17.23
C ARG A 255 -9.21 14.28 17.80
N PRO A 256 -8.63 15.19 17.01
CA PRO A 256 -7.61 16.12 17.50
C PRO A 256 -8.18 17.06 18.57
N SER A 257 -7.37 17.40 19.58
CA SER A 257 -7.68 18.51 20.48
C SER A 257 -7.58 19.84 19.73
N TRP A 258 -8.57 20.71 19.96
CA TRP A 258 -8.59 22.07 19.45
C TRP A 258 -8.37 23.10 20.55
N GLU A 259 -7.70 22.77 21.64
CA GLU A 259 -7.26 23.78 22.60
C GLU A 259 -6.10 24.60 22.01
N GLY A 260 -6.13 25.92 22.18
CA GLY A 260 -5.04 26.81 21.77
C GLY A 260 -4.04 27.02 22.90
N PHE A 261 -2.94 27.72 22.62
CA PHE A 261 -1.98 28.06 23.66
C PHE A 261 -2.59 28.98 24.72
N VAL A 262 -2.41 28.58 25.98
CA VAL A 262 -2.71 29.38 27.16
C VAL A 262 -1.46 29.37 28.02
N ARG A 263 -0.92 30.56 28.33
CA ARG A 263 0.29 30.68 29.14
C ARG A 263 0.01 30.22 30.57
N MET A 264 0.72 29.19 31.01
CA MET A 264 0.68 28.66 32.37
C MET A 264 2.06 28.82 33.03
N PRO A 265 2.16 28.74 34.37
CA PRO A 265 3.46 28.62 35.03
C PRO A 265 4.23 27.41 34.47
N GLY A 266 5.42 27.65 33.91
CA GLY A 266 6.24 26.62 33.27
C GLY A 266 6.16 26.56 31.74
N SER A 267 5.19 27.22 31.10
CA SER A 267 5.11 27.28 29.63
C SER A 267 6.41 27.79 29.01
N LEU A 268 6.88 27.11 27.96
CA LEU A 268 8.03 27.56 27.18
C LEU A 268 7.62 28.59 26.12
N PRO A 269 8.44 29.62 25.85
CA PRO A 269 8.16 30.59 24.80
C PRO A 269 7.87 29.96 23.43
N ALA A 270 8.68 28.99 23.00
CA ALA A 270 8.56 28.35 21.69
C ALA A 270 7.26 27.54 21.51
N GLU A 271 6.51 27.24 22.58
CA GLU A 271 5.15 26.70 22.46
C GLU A 271 4.27 27.62 21.60
N MET A 272 4.47 28.93 21.66
CA MET A 272 3.74 29.89 20.82
C MET A 272 4.04 29.74 19.32
N LEU A 273 5.20 29.20 18.95
CA LEU A 273 5.62 28.94 17.56
C LEU A 273 5.04 27.64 17.00
N LEU A 274 4.50 26.75 17.85
CA LEU A 274 3.91 25.49 17.40
C LEU A 274 2.68 25.75 16.53
N ALA A 275 2.54 24.97 15.46
CA ALA A 275 1.40 25.08 14.58
C ALA A 275 0.06 24.80 15.29
N ASP A 276 0.07 23.89 16.28
CA ASP A 276 -1.06 23.50 17.13
C ASP A 276 -1.42 24.55 18.20
N ALA A 277 -0.48 25.44 18.58
CA ALA A 277 -0.72 26.50 19.56
C ALA A 277 -1.62 27.61 19.02
N ARG A 278 -1.56 27.85 17.70
CA ARG A 278 -2.41 28.79 16.96
C ARG A 278 -2.44 30.21 17.53
N VAL A 279 -1.35 30.66 18.14
CA VAL A 279 -1.20 32.01 18.68
C VAL A 279 -1.35 33.06 17.57
N VAL A 280 -0.70 32.82 16.44
CA VAL A 280 -0.78 33.70 15.28
C VAL A 280 -2.02 33.35 14.44
N PRO A 281 -2.88 34.34 14.12
CA PRO A 281 -4.02 34.13 13.24
C PRO A 281 -3.60 33.57 11.89
N TYR A 282 -4.37 32.61 11.37
CA TYR A 282 -4.16 32.11 10.02
C TYR A 282 -4.51 33.22 9.00
N ARG A 283 -3.57 33.57 8.13
CA ARG A 283 -3.67 34.70 7.19
C ARG A 283 -2.94 34.39 5.88
N LEU A 284 -3.22 35.19 4.84
CA LEU A 284 -2.54 35.19 3.53
C LEU A 284 -2.83 33.96 2.64
N ARG A 285 -3.70 33.05 3.09
CA ARG A 285 -4.00 31.77 2.43
C ARG A 285 -5.46 31.33 2.58
N ASP A 286 -6.37 32.29 2.67
CA ASP A 286 -7.80 32.02 2.83
C ASP A 286 -8.39 31.37 1.57
N GLU A 287 -7.91 31.77 0.38
CA GLU A 287 -8.32 31.15 -0.89
C GLU A 287 -7.83 29.70 -1.02
N ASP A 288 -6.58 29.42 -0.63
CA ASP A 288 -6.02 28.05 -0.58
C ASP A 288 -6.86 27.16 0.34
N LEU A 289 -7.23 27.66 1.53
CA LEU A 289 -8.05 26.92 2.49
C LEU A 289 -9.47 26.70 1.97
N ALA A 290 -10.08 27.72 1.34
CA ALA A 290 -11.39 27.58 0.73
C ALA A 290 -11.37 26.56 -0.42
N HIS A 291 -10.28 26.49 -1.19
CA HIS A 291 -10.09 25.46 -2.21
C HIS A 291 -9.96 24.07 -1.57
N ALA A 292 -9.16 23.91 -0.51
CA ALA A 292 -9.00 22.66 0.23
C ALA A 292 -10.33 22.11 0.77
N VAL A 293 -11.19 22.98 1.31
CA VAL A 293 -12.53 22.61 1.78
C VAL A 293 -13.42 22.14 0.62
N ARG A 294 -13.45 22.91 -0.50
CA ARG A 294 -14.20 22.49 -1.70
C ARG A 294 -13.72 21.16 -2.27
N TRP A 295 -12.41 20.90 -2.22
CA TRP A 295 -11.82 19.62 -2.62
C TRP A 295 -12.31 18.47 -1.74
N CYS A 296 -12.38 18.66 -0.43
CA CYS A 296 -12.90 17.64 0.48
C CYS A 296 -14.36 17.27 0.16
N GLU A 297 -15.21 18.25 -0.14
CA GLU A 297 -16.65 18.03 -0.34
C GLU A 297 -17.06 17.48 -1.72
N ARG A 298 -16.11 17.27 -2.64
CA ARG A 298 -16.39 16.69 -3.97
C ARG A 298 -17.12 15.33 -3.86
N PRO A 299 -17.98 14.96 -4.84
CA PRO A 299 -18.78 13.74 -4.81
C PRO A 299 -18.00 12.47 -5.23
N THR A 300 -16.71 12.39 -4.91
CA THR A 300 -15.83 11.26 -5.19
C THR A 300 -15.58 10.42 -3.95
N ALA A 301 -15.49 9.09 -4.12
CA ALA A 301 -15.33 8.15 -3.02
C ALA A 301 -14.00 8.37 -2.28
N MET A 302 -12.89 8.50 -3.00
CA MET A 302 -11.59 8.79 -2.40
C MET A 302 -10.76 9.71 -3.29
N GLU A 303 -10.10 10.67 -2.66
CA GLU A 303 -9.07 11.49 -3.31
C GLU A 303 -7.87 11.62 -2.36
N VAL A 304 -6.67 11.63 -2.94
CA VAL A 304 -5.40 11.90 -2.25
C VAL A 304 -4.87 13.23 -2.77
N TRP A 305 -4.35 14.06 -1.87
CA TRP A 305 -3.77 15.34 -2.22
C TRP A 305 -2.38 15.49 -1.60
N ARG A 306 -1.38 15.75 -2.45
CA ARG A 306 -0.02 16.04 -2.02
C ARG A 306 0.17 17.54 -1.78
N PHE A 307 0.54 17.90 -0.57
CA PHE A 307 0.82 19.28 -0.18
C PHE A 307 2.31 19.45 0.14
N ALA A 308 3.05 20.08 -0.78
CA ALA A 308 4.50 20.09 -0.77
C ALA A 308 5.07 21.50 -0.54
N GLY A 309 6.22 21.57 0.12
CA GLY A 309 6.94 22.83 0.32
C GLY A 309 8.17 22.69 1.19
N VAL A 310 9.00 23.73 1.25
CA VAL A 310 10.19 23.76 2.09
C VAL A 310 9.86 23.68 3.58
N GLY A 311 10.85 23.40 4.43
CA GLY A 311 10.72 23.52 5.88
C GLY A 311 10.25 24.92 6.27
N GLY A 312 9.38 25.05 7.28
CA GLY A 312 8.86 26.36 7.73
C GLY A 312 7.85 27.05 6.80
N ALA A 313 7.47 26.41 5.69
CA ALA A 313 6.54 26.97 4.69
C ALA A 313 5.09 27.16 5.20
N GLY A 314 4.71 26.53 6.32
CA GLY A 314 3.35 26.59 6.88
C GLY A 314 2.43 25.41 6.51
N LYS A 315 2.98 24.29 6.01
CA LYS A 315 2.22 23.08 5.64
C LYS A 315 1.35 22.53 6.77
N THR A 316 1.96 22.24 7.91
CA THR A 316 1.27 21.72 9.09
C THR A 316 0.20 22.70 9.60
N ARG A 317 0.48 24.01 9.57
CA ARG A 317 -0.49 25.05 9.94
C ARG A 317 -1.71 25.07 9.01
N HIS A 318 -1.51 24.96 7.70
CA HIS A 318 -2.58 24.87 6.72
C HIS A 318 -3.45 23.62 6.95
N ALA A 319 -2.80 22.46 7.16
CA ALA A 319 -3.50 21.21 7.41
C ALA A 319 -4.35 21.25 8.69
N ILE A 320 -3.86 21.88 9.77
CA ILE A 320 -4.63 22.08 11.01
C ILE A 320 -5.89 22.91 10.75
N GLU A 321 -5.81 23.99 9.98
CA GLU A 321 -6.99 24.82 9.69
C GLU A 321 -7.99 24.14 8.74
N LEU A 322 -7.51 23.31 7.80
CA LEU A 322 -8.36 22.42 7.01
C LEU A 322 -9.10 21.43 7.91
N CYS A 323 -8.37 20.74 8.78
CA CYS A 323 -8.91 19.80 9.75
C CYS A 323 -10.02 20.43 10.61
N ARG A 324 -9.81 21.62 11.18
CA ARG A 324 -10.84 22.33 11.96
C ARG A 324 -12.06 22.70 11.13
N SER A 325 -11.87 23.06 9.88
CA SER A 325 -12.97 23.41 8.98
C SER A 325 -13.80 22.16 8.66
N MET A 326 -13.15 21.04 8.40
CA MET A 326 -13.83 19.78 8.10
C MET A 326 -14.50 19.15 9.34
N ASP A 327 -13.91 19.28 10.53
CA ASP A 327 -14.53 18.84 11.80
C ASP A 327 -15.84 19.61 12.07
N ARG A 328 -15.85 20.94 11.85
CA ARG A 328 -17.10 21.74 11.84
C ARG A 328 -18.05 21.33 10.71
N CYS A 329 -17.52 20.77 9.63
CA CYS A 329 -18.30 20.17 8.56
C CYS A 329 -18.91 18.79 8.92
N GLY A 330 -18.65 18.26 10.13
CA GLY A 330 -19.13 16.96 10.57
C GLY A 330 -18.31 15.78 10.03
N TRP A 331 -17.09 16.03 9.54
CA TRP A 331 -16.17 14.98 9.12
C TRP A 331 -15.42 14.41 10.33
N LEU A 332 -15.10 13.12 10.28
CA LEU A 332 -14.10 12.56 11.17
C LEU A 332 -12.72 12.98 10.67
N VAL A 333 -11.97 13.64 11.55
CA VAL A 333 -10.65 14.17 11.21
C VAL A 333 -9.60 13.41 11.99
N VAL A 334 -8.58 12.92 11.29
CA VAL A 334 -7.46 12.19 11.88
C VAL A 334 -6.17 12.82 11.38
N ARG A 335 -5.26 13.14 12.30
CA ARG A 335 -3.92 13.65 11.96
C ARG A 335 -2.87 12.70 12.50
N TRP A 336 -2.10 12.09 11.61
CA TRP A 336 -0.94 11.28 11.93
C TRP A 336 0.35 12.08 11.75
N THR A 337 1.28 11.84 12.66
CA THR A 337 2.61 12.46 12.69
C THR A 337 3.65 11.35 12.89
N GLU A 338 4.94 11.68 12.87
CA GLU A 338 6.04 10.74 13.13
C GLU A 338 5.93 9.99 14.48
N LEU A 339 5.10 10.48 15.40
CA LEU A 339 4.95 10.03 16.78
C LEU A 339 3.71 9.18 17.04
N THR A 340 2.87 8.95 16.03
CA THR A 340 1.63 8.16 16.17
C THR A 340 1.83 6.73 15.68
N ALA A 341 1.53 5.74 16.52
CA ALA A 341 1.49 4.33 16.13
C ALA A 341 0.34 4.08 15.14
N LEU A 342 0.68 3.82 13.87
CA LEU A 342 -0.29 3.68 12.77
C LEU A 342 -1.13 2.39 12.88
N SER A 343 -0.62 1.29 13.44
CA SER A 343 -1.19 -0.04 13.22
C SER A 343 -2.59 -0.27 13.81
N SER A 344 -2.90 0.20 15.03
CA SER A 344 -4.20 -0.04 15.69
C SER A 344 -5.28 0.96 15.27
N ALA A 345 -4.99 2.26 15.28
CA ALA A 345 -5.95 3.31 14.96
C ALA A 345 -6.42 3.28 13.49
N VAL A 346 -5.57 2.79 12.57
CA VAL A 346 -5.92 2.62 11.16
C VAL A 346 -7.04 1.60 10.96
N HIS A 347 -7.03 0.50 11.71
CA HIS A 347 -8.07 -0.52 11.60
C HIS A 347 -9.44 0.03 11.97
N GLU A 348 -9.49 0.83 13.03
CA GLU A 348 -10.71 1.48 13.49
C GLU A 348 -11.19 2.52 12.47
N VAL A 349 -10.35 3.46 12.06
CA VAL A 349 -10.74 4.57 11.15
C VAL A 349 -11.14 4.08 9.77
N ALA A 350 -10.46 3.07 9.22
CA ALA A 350 -10.73 2.59 7.87
C ALA A 350 -12.10 1.92 7.73
N GLY A 351 -12.63 1.29 8.78
CA GLY A 351 -13.93 0.63 8.74
C GLY A 351 -15.14 1.56 8.92
N LEU A 352 -14.93 2.82 9.35
CA LEU A 352 -16.05 3.71 9.71
C LEU A 352 -16.77 4.23 8.46
N PRO A 353 -18.11 4.06 8.36
CA PRO A 353 -18.89 4.52 7.22
C PRO A 353 -19.25 6.01 7.35
N LEU A 354 -18.22 6.84 7.58
CA LEU A 354 -18.32 8.29 7.75
C LEU A 354 -17.37 9.03 6.79
N PRO A 355 -17.63 10.32 6.50
CA PRO A 355 -16.69 11.17 5.78
C PRO A 355 -15.42 11.35 6.62
N ARG A 356 -14.26 11.05 6.06
CA ARG A 356 -12.98 11.00 6.77
C ARG A 356 -11.95 11.89 6.09
N LEU A 357 -11.35 12.79 6.85
CA LEU A 357 -10.15 13.54 6.45
C LEU A 357 -8.96 13.01 7.24
N ILE A 358 -7.95 12.52 6.52
CA ILE A 358 -6.73 11.96 7.08
C ILE A 358 -5.57 12.82 6.62
N VAL A 359 -4.87 13.43 7.57
CA VAL A 359 -3.65 14.21 7.30
C VAL A 359 -2.46 13.39 7.80
N ILE A 360 -1.50 13.17 6.92
CA ILE A 360 -0.26 12.45 7.23
C ILE A 360 0.89 13.43 7.10
N ASP A 361 1.51 13.77 8.23
CA ASP A 361 2.73 14.57 8.30
C ASP A 361 3.97 13.67 8.33
N TYR A 362 5.11 14.17 7.84
CA TYR A 362 6.38 13.42 7.75
C TYR A 362 6.26 12.11 6.96
N VAL A 363 5.58 12.16 5.81
CA VAL A 363 5.30 10.99 4.97
C VAL A 363 6.58 10.27 4.56
N GLU A 364 7.70 10.99 4.42
CA GLU A 364 9.00 10.44 4.06
C GLU A 364 9.62 9.53 5.13
N ALA A 365 9.20 9.66 6.40
CA ALA A 365 9.63 8.78 7.47
C ALA A 365 8.88 7.44 7.48
N ILE A 366 7.72 7.37 6.80
CA ILE A 366 6.89 6.18 6.73
C ILE A 366 7.35 5.32 5.55
N ALA A 367 7.48 4.02 5.75
CA ALA A 367 7.80 3.10 4.67
C ALA A 367 6.67 3.07 3.61
N ILE A 368 7.06 3.09 2.32
CA ILE A 368 6.11 3.19 1.20
C ILE A 368 5.07 2.05 1.22
N HIS A 369 5.47 0.82 1.56
CA HIS A 369 4.55 -0.32 1.66
C HIS A 369 3.48 -0.11 2.74
N THR A 370 3.87 0.31 3.95
CA THR A 370 2.95 0.60 5.05
C THR A 370 1.94 1.67 4.67
N LEU A 371 2.41 2.74 4.01
CA LEU A 371 1.54 3.81 3.55
C LEU A 371 0.62 3.35 2.42
N ARG A 372 1.07 2.46 1.53
CA ARG A 372 0.24 1.89 0.45
C ARG A 372 -0.84 0.97 1.00
N GLU A 373 -0.51 0.05 1.90
CA GLU A 373 -1.48 -0.83 2.59
C GLU A 373 -2.57 -0.01 3.29
N LEU A 374 -2.16 1.05 3.98
CA LEU A 374 -3.04 2.02 4.60
C LEU A 374 -4.00 2.66 3.59
N LEU A 375 -3.46 3.24 2.51
CA LEU A 375 -4.27 3.91 1.49
C LEU A 375 -5.23 2.92 0.80
N ASP A 376 -4.80 1.70 0.56
CA ASP A 376 -5.64 0.67 -0.05
C ASP A 376 -6.77 0.24 0.88
N LYS A 377 -6.50 0.07 2.18
CA LYS A 377 -7.51 -0.24 3.17
C LYS A 377 -8.55 0.87 3.30
N LEU A 378 -8.12 2.13 3.26
CA LEU A 378 -9.02 3.29 3.24
C LEU A 378 -9.88 3.32 1.97
N ARG A 379 -9.26 3.05 0.80
CA ARG A 379 -9.94 2.97 -0.50
C ARG A 379 -11.03 1.90 -0.51
N ARG A 380 -10.74 0.69 -0.02
CA ARG A 380 -11.70 -0.43 0.01
C ARG A 380 -12.99 -0.10 0.77
N ASN A 381 -12.91 0.81 1.74
CA ASN A 381 -14.03 1.23 2.57
C ASN A 381 -14.55 2.64 2.24
N ALA A 382 -14.12 3.22 1.11
CA ALA A 382 -14.53 4.55 0.68
C ALA A 382 -15.78 4.47 -0.22
N SER A 383 -16.75 5.36 -0.01
CA SER A 383 -17.95 5.47 -0.85
C SER A 383 -18.34 6.94 -1.05
N GLN A 384 -19.29 7.23 -1.93
CA GLN A 384 -19.79 8.61 -2.11
C GLN A 384 -20.42 9.18 -0.83
N LEU A 385 -21.02 8.31 -0.01
CA LEU A 385 -21.66 8.66 1.26
C LEU A 385 -20.63 8.77 2.40
N ALA A 386 -19.59 7.93 2.39
CA ALA A 386 -18.49 7.93 3.35
C ALA A 386 -17.14 8.20 2.65
N PRO A 387 -16.96 9.41 2.09
CA PRO A 387 -15.77 9.72 1.31
C PRO A 387 -14.51 9.79 2.17
N VAL A 388 -13.38 9.41 1.59
CA VAL A 388 -12.05 9.50 2.22
C VAL A 388 -11.23 10.58 1.52
N ARG A 389 -10.66 11.49 2.29
CA ARG A 389 -9.73 12.52 1.81
C ARG A 389 -8.41 12.33 2.54
N VAL A 390 -7.34 12.12 1.79
CA VAL A 390 -6.00 11.95 2.38
C VAL A 390 -5.10 13.10 1.94
N VAL A 391 -4.50 13.80 2.89
CA VAL A 391 -3.53 14.86 2.64
C VAL A 391 -2.15 14.36 3.05
N LEU A 392 -1.24 14.29 2.09
CA LEU A 392 0.16 13.90 2.28
C LEU A 392 1.03 15.15 2.34
N LEU A 393 1.60 15.47 3.51
CA LEU A 393 2.50 16.61 3.66
C LEU A 393 3.93 16.19 3.33
N THR A 394 4.54 16.81 2.31
CA THR A 394 5.90 16.47 1.88
C THR A 394 6.84 17.67 1.84
N ARG A 395 8.14 17.41 2.01
CA ARG A 395 9.22 18.40 1.90
C ARG A 395 9.73 18.47 0.45
N THR A 396 9.97 19.69 -0.03
CA THR A 396 10.71 19.93 -1.28
C THR A 396 12.15 20.31 -0.95
N THR A 397 13.15 19.74 -1.65
CA THR A 397 14.55 20.13 -1.44
C THR A 397 14.81 21.54 -1.96
N ALA A 398 15.85 22.22 -1.46
CA ALA A 398 16.24 23.56 -1.89
C ALA A 398 16.62 23.65 -3.38
N ARG A 399 16.91 22.52 -4.05
CA ARG A 399 17.18 22.42 -5.50
C ARG A 399 15.91 22.29 -6.35
N GLY A 400 14.72 22.39 -5.76
CA GLY A 400 13.45 22.31 -6.48
C GLY A 400 13.04 20.90 -6.90
N THR A 401 13.89 19.89 -6.69
CA THR A 401 13.50 18.49 -6.79
C THR A 401 12.79 18.09 -5.51
N ALA A 402 11.52 17.71 -5.60
CA ALA A 402 10.89 16.93 -4.53
C ALA A 402 11.75 15.67 -4.32
N ASN A 403 11.98 15.25 -3.07
CA ASN A 403 12.39 13.85 -2.85
C ASN A 403 11.40 12.98 -3.62
N GLY A 404 11.94 12.02 -4.41
CA GLY A 404 11.25 11.25 -5.46
C GLY A 404 9.75 11.14 -5.22
N ASP A 405 8.96 11.63 -6.17
CA ASP A 405 7.52 11.88 -6.04
C ASP A 405 6.82 10.74 -5.28
N ILE A 406 6.57 10.95 -3.98
CA ILE A 406 6.08 9.89 -3.10
C ILE A 406 4.75 9.33 -3.60
N VAL A 407 3.95 10.13 -4.30
CA VAL A 407 2.71 9.68 -4.94
C VAL A 407 3.00 8.74 -6.10
N ARG A 408 4.03 9.02 -6.91
CA ARG A 408 4.54 8.12 -7.94
C ARG A 408 5.08 6.83 -7.35
N GLU A 409 5.85 6.91 -6.27
CA GLU A 409 6.36 5.72 -5.55
C GLU A 409 5.24 4.91 -4.89
N LEU A 410 4.21 5.56 -4.36
CA LEU A 410 3.01 4.87 -3.87
C LEU A 410 2.25 4.22 -5.01
N GLY A 411 2.17 4.87 -6.17
CA GLY A 411 1.49 4.35 -7.37
C GLY A 411 2.20 3.18 -8.03
N LYS A 412 3.54 3.12 -7.93
CA LYS A 412 4.37 2.00 -8.34
C LYS A 412 3.93 0.74 -7.58
N GLY A 413 3.27 -0.20 -8.26
CA GLY A 413 2.78 -1.43 -7.63
C GLY A 413 1.56 -1.28 -6.70
N ALA A 414 0.89 -0.12 -6.72
CA ALA A 414 -0.49 -0.04 -6.22
C ALA A 414 -1.47 -0.72 -7.18
N GLU A 415 -2.56 -1.26 -6.62
CA GLU A 415 -3.71 -1.75 -7.39
C GLU A 415 -4.20 -0.68 -8.38
N PRO A 416 -4.77 -1.06 -9.54
CA PRO A 416 -5.22 -0.12 -10.57
C PRO A 416 -6.11 1.00 -10.02
N ALA A 417 -7.05 0.67 -9.12
CA ALA A 417 -7.96 1.64 -8.53
C ALA A 417 -7.23 2.68 -7.65
N LEU A 418 -6.29 2.24 -6.81
CA LEU A 418 -5.49 3.16 -6.00
C LEU A 418 -4.53 3.98 -6.88
N ARG A 419 -3.94 3.36 -7.91
CA ARG A 419 -3.08 4.06 -8.87
C ARG A 419 -3.83 5.16 -9.61
N THR A 420 -5.08 4.92 -10.03
CA THR A 420 -5.93 5.95 -10.64
C THR A 420 -6.16 7.12 -9.69
N ILE A 421 -6.48 6.84 -8.41
CA ILE A 421 -6.65 7.88 -7.38
C ILE A 421 -5.36 8.69 -7.19
N LEU A 422 -4.21 8.02 -7.10
CA LEU A 422 -2.90 8.66 -6.93
C LEU A 422 -2.51 9.48 -8.17
N SER A 423 -2.77 8.98 -9.38
CA SER A 423 -2.53 9.71 -10.63
C SER A 423 -3.44 10.93 -10.80
N GLY A 424 -4.62 10.90 -10.17
CA GLY A 424 -5.55 12.03 -10.11
C GLY A 424 -5.23 13.04 -9.01
N SER A 425 -4.23 12.77 -8.14
CA SER A 425 -3.75 13.77 -7.20
C SER A 425 -3.07 14.88 -8.03
N GLY A 426 -3.76 16.00 -8.21
CA GLY A 426 -3.29 17.11 -9.06
C GLY A 426 -1.93 17.65 -8.64
N ASP A 427 -1.39 18.57 -9.45
CA ASP A 427 -0.08 19.18 -9.23
C ASP A 427 0.08 19.68 -7.78
N PRO A 428 1.27 19.51 -7.18
CA PRO A 428 1.52 19.98 -5.84
C PRO A 428 1.28 21.49 -5.79
N ILE A 429 0.46 21.95 -4.84
CA ILE A 429 0.48 23.37 -4.50
C ILE A 429 1.82 23.62 -3.83
N ALA A 430 2.78 24.11 -4.61
CA ALA A 430 4.05 24.59 -4.10
C ALA A 430 3.77 25.89 -3.35
N ILE A 431 4.10 25.92 -2.07
CA ILE A 431 4.02 27.13 -1.26
C ILE A 431 4.93 28.19 -1.89
N ARG A 432 4.35 29.22 -2.50
CA ARG A 432 5.10 30.40 -2.98
C ARG A 432 5.77 31.12 -1.81
N GLY A 433 6.95 31.67 -2.07
CA GLY A 433 7.63 32.55 -1.13
C GLY A 433 6.80 33.81 -0.88
N LEU A 434 6.86 34.33 0.35
CA LEU A 434 6.15 35.57 0.72
C LEU A 434 6.76 36.79 0.01
N PRO A 435 5.97 37.60 -0.71
CA PRO A 435 6.38 38.93 -1.15
C PRO A 435 6.65 39.87 0.03
N LEU A 436 7.49 40.90 -0.17
CA LEU A 436 7.90 41.81 0.91
C LEU A 436 6.72 42.47 1.67
N ALA A 437 5.63 42.81 0.97
CA ALA A 437 4.44 43.37 1.61
C ALA A 437 3.75 42.37 2.56
N GLU A 438 3.61 41.12 2.12
CA GLU A 438 3.04 40.03 2.93
C GLU A 438 3.94 39.67 4.12
N ARG A 439 5.27 39.72 3.95
CA ARG A 439 6.23 39.55 5.06
C ARG A 439 6.01 40.58 6.16
N ARG A 440 5.80 41.85 5.80
CA ARG A 440 5.56 42.94 6.75
C ARG A 440 4.21 42.80 7.48
N ASP A 441 3.15 42.43 6.76
CA ASP A 441 1.85 42.17 7.39
C ASP A 441 1.90 40.98 8.36
N LEU A 442 2.50 39.87 7.92
CA LEU A 442 2.68 38.69 8.76
C LEU A 442 3.50 39.01 10.01
N TYR A 443 4.62 39.74 9.87
CA TYR A 443 5.43 40.20 11.00
C TYR A 443 4.59 41.03 11.99
N GLY A 444 3.87 42.04 11.51
CA GLY A 444 3.08 42.93 12.38
C GLY A 444 1.96 42.21 13.13
N ALA A 445 1.27 41.27 12.47
CA ALA A 445 0.26 40.44 13.09
C ALA A 445 0.87 39.50 14.15
N SER A 446 1.98 38.85 13.81
CA SER A 446 2.66 37.87 14.66
C SER A 446 3.25 38.53 15.91
N PHE A 447 3.92 39.66 15.76
CA PHE A 447 4.47 40.43 16.86
C PHE A 447 3.41 40.78 17.90
N LYS A 448 2.25 41.31 17.46
CA LYS A 448 1.12 41.63 18.34
C LYS A 448 0.55 40.39 19.02
N ALA A 449 0.40 39.29 18.27
CA ALA A 449 -0.14 38.04 18.78
C ALA A 449 0.76 37.42 19.86
N PHE A 450 2.06 37.31 19.61
CA PHE A 450 3.03 36.79 20.58
C PHE A 450 3.07 37.64 21.85
N ARG A 451 3.12 38.97 21.72
CA ARG A 451 3.10 39.86 22.89
C ARG A 451 1.82 39.72 23.70
N ARG A 452 0.66 39.65 23.05
CA ARG A 452 -0.62 39.46 23.74
C ARG A 452 -0.65 38.11 24.47
N ALA A 453 -0.20 37.04 23.82
CA ALA A 453 -0.17 35.71 24.40
C ALA A 453 0.81 35.62 25.59
N TRP A 454 1.95 36.32 25.53
CA TRP A 454 2.99 36.22 26.56
C TRP A 454 2.82 37.22 27.71
N PHE A 455 2.53 38.49 27.40
CA PHE A 455 2.47 39.61 28.37
C PHE A 455 1.06 40.14 28.65
N GLY A 456 0.04 39.76 27.90
CA GLY A 456 -1.35 40.25 28.05
C GLY A 456 -1.61 41.61 27.37
N GLU A 457 -2.70 42.29 27.76
CA GLU A 457 -3.22 43.51 27.09
C GLU A 457 -2.45 44.81 27.38
N LYS A 458 -1.55 44.81 28.37
CA LYS A 458 -0.72 45.98 28.70
C LYS A 458 0.63 45.86 27.99
N SER A 459 0.83 46.54 26.86
CA SER A 459 2.14 46.57 26.18
C SER A 459 2.65 48.00 25.87
N PRO A 460 3.94 48.31 26.10
CA PRO A 460 4.64 49.54 25.68
C PRO A 460 4.74 49.71 24.14
N PRO A 461 5.25 50.85 23.61
CA PRO A 461 5.26 51.16 22.18
C PRO A 461 5.99 50.13 21.30
N THR A 462 5.49 49.97 20.07
CA THR A 462 6.00 49.01 19.07
C THR A 462 7.35 49.48 18.50
N PRO A 463 8.40 48.65 18.55
CA PRO A 463 9.68 48.98 17.90
C PRO A 463 9.53 49.02 16.37
N PRO A 464 10.42 49.70 15.65
CA PRO A 464 10.38 49.75 14.18
C PRO A 464 10.56 48.37 13.56
N VAL A 465 9.86 48.11 12.46
CA VAL A 465 9.91 46.84 11.72
C VAL A 465 11.33 46.61 11.16
N PRO A 466 11.96 45.44 11.41
CA PRO A 466 13.27 45.13 10.86
C PRO A 466 13.26 45.03 9.31
N PRO A 467 14.43 45.13 8.66
CA PRO A 467 14.53 44.93 7.22
C PRO A 467 14.27 43.47 6.83
N LEU A 468 13.05 43.15 6.38
CA LEU A 468 12.64 41.79 5.95
C LEU A 468 12.95 41.49 4.46
N GLY A 469 13.98 42.14 3.91
CA GLY A 469 14.32 42.07 2.48
C GLY A 469 15.05 40.79 2.05
N GLU A 470 15.77 40.16 2.97
CA GLU A 470 16.55 38.94 2.68
C GLU A 470 15.69 37.77 2.19
N LYS A 471 16.29 36.91 1.36
CA LYS A 471 15.61 35.76 0.76
C LYS A 471 15.05 34.77 1.79
N ARG A 472 15.70 34.63 2.95
CA ARG A 472 15.24 33.74 4.04
C ARG A 472 13.81 34.03 4.49
N TYR A 473 13.40 35.31 4.47
CA TYR A 473 12.05 35.74 4.89
C TYR A 473 10.96 35.44 3.86
N GLU A 474 11.30 34.79 2.73
CA GLU A 474 10.29 34.16 1.87
C GLU A 474 9.59 32.99 2.59
N VAL A 475 10.24 32.39 3.57
CA VAL A 475 9.70 31.32 4.41
C VAL A 475 8.92 31.94 5.58
N PRO A 476 7.61 31.65 5.76
CA PRO A 476 6.80 32.21 6.83
C PRO A 476 7.39 32.01 8.23
N LEU A 477 7.94 30.82 8.55
CA LEU A 477 8.52 30.54 9.85
C LEU A 477 9.69 31.48 10.21
N GLU A 478 10.50 31.90 9.24
CA GLU A 478 11.59 32.87 9.46
C GLU A 478 11.05 34.25 9.85
N VAL A 479 9.93 34.67 9.25
CA VAL A 479 9.23 35.90 9.65
C VAL A 479 8.62 35.76 11.05
N LEU A 480 8.06 34.59 11.38
CA LEU A 480 7.53 34.31 12.71
C LEU A 480 8.62 34.35 13.77
N LEU A 481 9.79 33.76 13.51
CA LEU A 481 10.95 33.77 14.41
C LEU A 481 11.47 35.19 14.65
N GLU A 482 11.55 36.01 13.60
CA GLU A 482 11.93 37.44 13.73
C GLU A 482 10.91 38.22 14.57
N ALA A 483 9.61 37.98 14.35
CA ALA A 483 8.56 38.62 15.14
C ALA A 483 8.54 38.14 16.59
N PHE A 484 8.80 36.85 16.81
CA PHE A 484 8.85 36.19 18.11
C PHE A 484 10.00 36.72 18.96
N ASP A 485 11.21 36.76 18.40
CA ASP A 485 12.38 37.34 19.07
C ASP A 485 12.11 38.79 19.48
N ARG A 486 11.58 39.62 18.56
CA ARG A 486 11.26 41.02 18.85
C ARG A 486 10.11 41.19 19.83
N ALA A 487 9.17 40.25 19.87
CA ALA A 487 8.09 40.28 20.84
C ALA A 487 8.60 40.09 22.28
N LEU A 488 9.63 39.26 22.46
CA LEU A 488 10.18 38.84 23.76
C LEU A 488 11.42 39.62 24.21
N SER A 489 12.09 40.34 23.31
CA SER A 489 13.29 41.14 23.58
C SER A 489 12.95 42.64 23.75
N ASP A 490 13.59 43.31 24.72
CA ASP A 490 13.48 44.76 24.95
C ASP A 490 14.56 45.59 24.21
N GLN A 491 15.47 44.98 23.42
CA GLN A 491 16.64 45.65 22.82
C GLN A 491 16.94 45.29 21.35
N ASP A 492 17.65 46.22 20.68
CA ASP A 492 18.16 46.21 19.30
C ASP A 492 19.36 45.26 19.03
N ALA A 493 19.75 44.44 20.02
CA ALA A 493 21.02 43.73 20.01
C ALA A 493 21.01 42.43 19.18
N ALA A 494 22.06 42.24 18.38
CA ALA A 494 22.39 41.07 17.54
C ALA A 494 21.62 40.93 16.20
N ARG A 495 21.58 41.99 15.38
CA ARG A 495 21.06 41.94 13.99
C ARG A 495 21.81 40.98 13.06
N ASP A 496 23.04 40.59 13.40
CA ASP A 496 23.92 39.82 12.52
C ASP A 496 23.75 38.29 12.64
N ARG A 497 22.96 37.79 13.59
CA ARG A 497 22.68 36.35 13.77
C ARG A 497 21.32 35.94 13.18
N PRO A 498 21.17 34.72 12.65
CA PRO A 498 19.88 34.15 12.24
C PRO A 498 18.77 34.28 13.29
N PRO A 499 17.50 34.55 12.90
CA PRO A 499 16.39 34.63 13.85
C PRO A 499 16.14 33.35 14.64
N VAL A 500 16.40 32.18 14.04
CA VAL A 500 16.29 30.87 14.70
C VAL A 500 17.23 30.76 15.91
N ASP A 501 18.48 31.23 15.79
CA ASP A 501 19.47 31.17 16.87
C ASP A 501 19.08 32.12 18.02
N ARG A 502 18.56 33.30 17.67
CA ARG A 502 18.10 34.27 18.69
C ARG A 502 16.84 33.78 19.40
N ALA A 503 15.92 33.13 18.67
CA ALA A 503 14.77 32.47 19.26
C ALA A 503 15.19 31.35 20.22
N LEU A 504 16.21 30.56 19.86
CA LEU A 504 16.78 29.53 20.73
C LEU A 504 17.37 30.13 22.02
N ASP A 505 17.92 31.35 22.00
CA ASP A 505 18.40 32.02 23.22
C ASP A 505 17.25 32.40 24.20
N HIS A 506 16.01 32.58 23.72
CA HIS A 506 14.84 32.76 24.59
C HIS A 506 14.44 31.46 25.29
N GLU A 507 14.45 30.35 24.55
CA GLU A 507 14.24 29.01 25.10
C GLU A 507 15.33 28.67 26.11
N ALA A 508 16.59 28.95 25.76
CA ALA A 508 17.72 28.61 26.59
C ALA A 508 17.67 29.30 27.95
N ARG A 509 17.26 30.58 27.98
CA ARG A 509 17.05 31.30 29.25
C ARG A 509 15.96 30.66 30.12
N HIS A 510 14.88 30.16 29.51
CA HIS A 510 13.79 29.53 30.25
C HIS A 510 14.20 28.20 30.85
N TRP A 511 14.73 27.28 30.04
CA TRP A 511 15.12 25.98 30.56
C TRP A 511 16.31 26.08 31.51
N ASN A 512 17.17 27.10 31.39
CA ASN A 512 18.33 27.27 32.27
C ASN A 512 17.89 27.69 33.68
N GLY A 513 16.75 28.36 33.79
CA GLY A 513 16.14 28.70 35.08
C GLY A 513 15.51 27.50 35.79
N GLN A 514 15.21 26.42 35.07
CA GLN A 514 14.58 25.20 35.61
C GLN A 514 15.54 24.00 35.65
N ALA A 515 16.74 24.14 35.09
CA ALA A 515 17.73 23.08 34.98
C ALA A 515 18.39 22.76 36.34
N PRO A 516 18.89 21.52 36.52
CA PRO A 516 19.67 21.16 37.71
C PRO A 516 20.86 22.10 37.93
N ALA A 517 20.96 22.67 39.15
CA ALA A 517 21.99 23.65 39.49
C ALA A 517 23.42 23.09 39.35
N ALA A 518 23.58 21.77 39.47
CA ALA A 518 24.85 21.07 39.35
C ALA A 518 25.43 21.05 37.92
N LEU A 519 24.64 21.39 36.89
CA LEU A 519 25.09 21.37 35.49
C LEU A 519 25.60 22.72 35.03
N ALA A 520 26.72 22.73 34.32
CA ALA A 520 27.17 23.91 33.58
C ALA A 520 26.22 24.22 32.40
N GLU A 521 26.10 25.51 32.03
CA GLU A 521 25.21 25.93 30.93
C GLU A 521 25.50 25.22 29.60
N ARG A 522 26.78 25.03 29.27
CA ARG A 522 27.20 24.28 28.08
C ARG A 522 26.65 22.85 28.08
N THR A 523 26.69 22.19 29.23
CA THR A 523 26.19 20.81 29.41
C THR A 523 24.68 20.75 29.33
N ARG A 524 23.97 21.76 29.86
CA ARG A 524 22.51 21.88 29.72
C ARG A 524 22.10 21.99 28.25
N ARG A 525 22.72 22.89 27.49
CA ARG A 525 22.48 23.03 26.05
C ARG A 525 22.78 21.72 25.30
N ALA A 526 23.92 21.08 25.58
CA ALA A 526 24.28 19.81 24.95
C ALA A 526 23.30 18.67 25.30
N ALA A 527 22.78 18.63 26.53
CA ALA A 527 21.78 17.63 26.94
C ALA A 527 20.48 17.77 26.14
N VAL A 528 20.03 19.01 25.91
CA VAL A 528 18.84 19.24 25.10
C VAL A 528 19.09 19.05 23.60
N ALA A 529 20.31 19.31 23.12
CA ALA A 529 20.73 18.97 21.76
C ALA A 529 20.68 17.45 21.54
N LEU A 530 21.17 16.65 22.50
CA LEU A 530 21.10 15.18 22.46
C LEU A 530 19.64 14.68 22.51
N ALA A 531 18.79 15.29 23.33
CA ALA A 531 17.35 15.01 23.33
C ALA A 531 16.71 15.27 21.95
N SER A 532 17.14 16.34 21.26
CA SER A 532 16.68 16.66 19.91
C SER A 532 17.23 15.70 18.84
N LEU A 533 18.47 15.25 19.01
CA LEU A 533 19.17 14.39 18.06
C LEU A 533 18.67 12.93 18.10
N ALA A 534 18.48 12.36 19.30
CA ALA A 534 18.19 10.94 19.46
C ALA A 534 16.86 10.63 20.20
N GLY A 535 16.43 11.53 21.08
CA GLY A 535 15.31 11.30 22.02
C GLY A 535 15.52 10.09 22.94
N ALA A 536 14.58 9.80 23.84
CA ALA A 536 14.59 8.56 24.63
C ALA A 536 13.17 8.10 24.99
N GLU A 537 12.84 6.84 24.68
CA GLU A 537 11.54 6.23 24.96
C GLU A 537 11.36 5.90 26.45
N ASP A 538 12.45 5.53 27.12
CA ASP A 538 12.47 5.11 28.52
C ASP A 538 13.68 5.66 29.28
N GLY A 539 13.75 5.33 30.58
CA GLY A 539 14.76 5.85 31.49
C GLY A 539 16.16 5.32 31.22
N ASP A 540 16.27 4.11 30.68
CA ASP A 540 17.56 3.47 30.37
C ASP A 540 18.17 4.10 29.11
N GLN A 541 17.34 4.31 28.08
CA GLN A 541 17.71 5.08 26.89
C GLN A 541 18.12 6.51 27.26
N ALA A 542 17.40 7.15 28.18
CA ALA A 542 17.69 8.51 28.63
C ALA A 542 19.00 8.57 29.44
N ASP A 543 19.25 7.61 30.32
CA ASP A 543 20.50 7.50 31.07
C ASP A 543 21.70 7.29 30.12
N GLY A 544 21.58 6.34 29.20
CA GLY A 544 22.62 6.05 28.19
C GLY A 544 22.94 7.27 27.32
N LEU A 545 21.91 8.00 26.87
CA LEU A 545 22.06 9.24 26.10
C LEU A 545 22.84 10.31 26.88
N LEU A 546 22.53 10.51 28.15
CA LEU A 546 23.18 11.53 28.98
C LEU A 546 24.61 11.15 29.39
N GLN A 547 24.97 9.87 29.43
CA GLN A 547 26.34 9.42 29.71
C GLN A 547 27.35 9.80 28.61
N ILE A 548 26.87 10.18 27.42
CA ILE A 548 27.70 10.77 26.36
C ILE A 548 28.42 12.02 26.87
N LEU A 549 27.72 12.84 27.69
CA LEU A 549 28.25 14.11 28.20
C LEU A 549 29.27 13.88 29.33
N PRO A 550 30.49 14.47 29.23
CA PRO A 550 31.55 14.23 30.21
C PRO A 550 31.18 14.54 31.67
N GLU A 551 30.41 15.61 31.92
CA GLU A 551 29.99 16.00 33.28
C GLU A 551 28.98 15.04 33.92
N LEU A 552 28.28 14.26 33.09
CA LEU A 552 27.25 13.32 33.51
C LEU A 552 27.70 11.86 33.46
N ARG A 553 28.92 11.59 33.02
CA ARG A 553 29.46 10.23 32.84
C ARG A 553 29.77 9.55 34.18
N GLY A 554 29.49 8.24 34.26
CA GLY A 554 29.85 7.37 35.38
C GLY A 554 28.83 7.32 36.54
N GLU A 555 28.93 6.29 37.38
CA GLU A 555 27.91 5.97 38.41
C GLU A 555 27.72 7.08 39.46
N ARG A 556 28.81 7.77 39.85
CA ARG A 556 28.76 8.87 40.84
C ARG A 556 27.90 10.06 40.40
N ARG A 557 27.52 10.14 39.13
CA ARG A 557 26.65 11.17 38.55
C ARG A 557 25.22 10.71 38.31
N SER A 558 24.86 9.49 38.71
CA SER A 558 23.52 8.91 38.49
C SER A 558 22.40 9.80 39.07
N ALA A 559 22.57 10.36 40.28
CA ALA A 559 21.58 11.28 40.86
C ALA A 559 21.36 12.53 40.00
N VAL A 560 22.44 13.16 39.52
CA VAL A 560 22.37 14.35 38.65
C VAL A 560 21.76 13.99 37.29
N ARG A 561 22.07 12.80 36.75
CA ARG A 561 21.41 12.31 35.52
C ARG A 561 19.92 12.10 35.73
N GLY A 562 19.49 11.49 36.84
CA GLY A 562 18.07 11.34 37.17
C GLY A 562 17.34 12.68 37.23
N GLU A 563 17.93 13.68 37.88
CA GLU A 563 17.40 15.05 37.89
C GLU A 563 17.35 15.66 36.47
N THR A 564 18.37 15.39 35.65
CA THR A 564 18.43 15.87 34.26
C THR A 564 17.36 15.22 33.39
N VAL A 565 17.10 13.92 33.54
CA VAL A 565 16.03 13.21 32.81
C VAL A 565 14.68 13.81 33.18
N LEU A 566 14.39 13.98 34.48
CA LEU A 566 13.13 14.59 34.92
C LEU A 566 12.95 16.00 34.36
N TRP A 567 14.02 16.79 34.35
CA TRP A 567 14.02 18.12 33.74
C TRP A 567 13.73 18.04 32.23
N LEU A 568 14.45 17.23 31.46
CA LEU A 568 14.25 17.07 30.02
C LEU A 568 12.84 16.57 29.67
N SER A 569 12.33 15.60 30.44
CA SER A 569 10.97 15.06 30.29
C SER A 569 9.87 16.10 30.52
N ALA A 570 10.15 17.12 31.34
CA ALA A 570 9.22 18.21 31.62
C ALA A 570 9.26 19.35 30.60
N LEU A 571 10.29 19.44 29.73
CA LEU A 571 10.44 20.55 28.78
C LEU A 571 9.45 20.48 27.62
N TYR A 572 9.40 19.34 26.91
CA TYR A 572 8.58 19.20 25.70
C TYR A 572 7.71 17.94 25.78
N ALA A 573 6.41 18.12 25.55
CA ALA A 573 5.46 17.03 25.49
C ALA A 573 5.59 16.23 24.17
N GLY A 574 5.44 14.92 24.26
CA GLY A 574 5.49 13.98 23.14
C GLY A 574 5.43 12.53 23.62
N PRO A 575 5.55 11.54 22.72
CA PRO A 575 5.42 10.12 23.07
C PRO A 575 6.67 9.53 23.73
N LEU A 576 7.81 10.23 23.63
CA LEU A 576 9.06 9.80 24.25
C LEU A 576 9.07 10.27 25.71
N GLN A 577 9.81 9.58 26.58
CA GLN A 577 10.11 10.12 27.90
C GLN A 577 10.95 11.39 27.78
N VAL A 578 11.91 11.44 26.85
CA VAL A 578 12.69 12.64 26.52
C VAL A 578 12.44 13.00 25.05
N ASN A 579 11.75 14.12 24.84
CA ASN A 579 11.31 14.57 23.52
C ASN A 579 12.26 15.61 22.92
N PRO A 580 12.32 15.71 21.58
CA PRO A 580 13.09 16.73 20.89
C PRO A 580 12.50 18.13 21.11
N VAL A 581 13.35 19.15 20.95
CA VAL A 581 12.93 20.56 20.96
C VAL A 581 12.00 20.83 19.79
N ARG A 582 10.96 21.64 20.03
CA ARG A 582 9.99 22.02 19.01
C ARG A 582 9.86 23.55 18.86
N PRO A 583 9.63 24.06 17.64
CA PRO A 583 9.59 23.32 16.36
C PRO A 583 10.96 22.75 15.97
N ASP A 584 10.98 21.69 15.14
CA ASP A 584 12.20 20.93 14.77
C ASP A 584 13.37 21.81 14.34
N LEU A 585 13.09 22.95 13.70
CA LEU A 585 14.11 23.89 13.25
C LEU A 585 14.96 24.46 14.41
N LEU A 586 14.36 24.65 15.59
CA LEU A 586 15.11 25.03 16.80
C LEU A 586 16.00 23.88 17.29
N GLY A 587 15.50 22.64 17.22
CA GLY A 587 16.29 21.45 17.55
C GLY A 587 17.46 21.22 16.59
N GLU A 588 17.23 21.35 15.28
CA GLU A 588 18.26 21.27 14.24
C GLU A 588 19.32 22.37 14.43
N ALA A 589 18.91 23.62 14.67
CA ALA A 589 19.82 24.73 14.94
C ALA A 589 20.63 24.51 16.24
N LEU A 590 19.99 24.02 17.31
CA LEU A 590 20.66 23.69 18.57
C LEU A 590 21.70 22.58 18.38
N VAL A 591 21.39 21.54 17.61
CA VAL A 591 22.34 20.48 17.28
C VAL A 591 23.50 21.04 16.48
N ALA A 592 23.24 21.83 15.43
CA ALA A 592 24.29 22.47 14.63
C ALA A 592 25.22 23.37 15.48
N GLU A 593 24.65 24.25 16.32
CA GLU A 593 25.40 25.10 17.25
C GLU A 593 26.24 24.25 18.23
N THR A 594 25.65 23.18 18.76
CA THR A 594 26.34 22.30 19.71
C THR A 594 27.51 21.57 19.07
N LEU A 595 27.37 21.11 17.82
CA LEU A 595 28.45 20.46 17.06
C LEU A 595 29.56 21.47 16.75
N ALA A 596 29.21 22.65 16.22
CA ALA A 596 30.17 23.71 15.92
C ALA A 596 30.93 24.23 17.16
N GLY A 597 30.29 24.18 18.34
CA GLY A 597 30.88 24.59 19.60
C GLY A 597 31.82 23.56 20.25
N GLN A 598 31.93 22.34 19.74
CA GLN A 598 32.90 21.36 20.23
C GLN A 598 34.29 21.61 19.65
N ARG A 599 35.33 21.20 20.41
CA ARG A 599 36.74 21.41 20.02
C ARG A 599 37.13 20.65 18.74
N ASP A 600 36.45 19.55 18.48
CA ASP A 600 36.62 18.62 17.38
C ASP A 600 35.50 18.75 16.33
N ALA A 601 34.78 19.89 16.33
CA ALA A 601 33.61 20.14 15.50
C ALA A 601 32.47 19.10 15.66
N GLY A 602 32.41 18.40 16.79
CA GLY A 602 31.30 17.53 17.16
C GLY A 602 31.48 16.07 16.74
N ARG A 603 32.64 15.71 16.21
CA ARG A 603 32.98 14.36 15.74
C ARG A 603 32.84 13.29 16.83
N GLU A 604 33.44 13.49 18.00
CA GLU A 604 33.39 12.58 19.17
C GLU A 604 31.98 12.47 19.73
N LEU A 605 31.23 13.57 19.74
CA LEU A 605 29.84 13.57 20.20
C LEU A 605 28.98 12.70 19.29
N LEU A 606 29.10 12.86 17.98
CA LEU A 606 28.35 12.05 17.00
C LEU A 606 28.82 10.58 17.02
N ALA A 607 30.11 10.32 17.16
CA ALA A 607 30.62 8.96 17.32
C ALA A 607 30.01 8.27 18.55
N ALA A 608 29.91 8.97 19.68
CA ALA A 608 29.26 8.46 20.88
C ALA A 608 27.75 8.25 20.71
N VAL A 609 27.07 9.09 19.91
CA VAL A 609 25.65 8.89 19.54
C VAL A 609 25.50 7.63 18.68
N PHE A 610 26.39 7.41 17.72
CA PHE A 610 26.41 6.18 16.91
C PHE A 610 26.77 4.91 17.70
N ASP A 611 27.42 5.06 18.86
CA ASP A 611 27.76 3.98 19.79
C ASP A 611 26.67 3.71 20.85
N LEU A 612 25.53 4.44 20.82
CA LEU A 612 24.40 4.19 21.72
C LEU A 612 23.90 2.75 21.59
N ALA A 613 23.53 2.13 22.71
CA ALA A 613 23.09 0.73 22.73
C ALA A 613 21.77 0.51 21.98
N ASP A 614 20.85 1.47 22.02
CA ASP A 614 19.57 1.37 21.34
C ASP A 614 19.67 1.78 19.86
N ASP A 615 19.39 0.84 18.96
CA ASP A 615 19.42 1.11 17.52
C ASP A 615 18.30 2.07 17.08
N GLY A 616 17.21 2.21 17.85
CA GLY A 616 16.11 3.14 17.57
C GLY A 616 16.56 4.60 17.71
N GLN A 617 17.27 4.92 18.78
CA GLN A 617 17.95 6.20 19.00
C GLN A 617 18.93 6.52 17.86
N VAL A 618 19.75 5.53 17.47
CA VAL A 618 20.70 5.71 16.36
C VAL A 618 19.96 5.97 15.05
N ALA A 619 18.94 5.20 14.72
CA ALA A 619 18.16 5.40 13.49
C ALA A 619 17.50 6.80 13.43
N ARG A 620 16.88 7.27 14.53
CA ARG A 620 16.33 8.63 14.63
C ARG A 620 17.40 9.70 14.43
N SER A 621 18.59 9.49 15.01
CA SER A 621 19.71 10.42 14.84
C SER A 621 20.17 10.49 13.38
N LEU A 622 20.29 9.35 12.68
CA LEU A 622 20.68 9.33 11.26
C LEU A 622 19.69 10.09 10.39
N ASP A 623 18.39 9.96 10.65
CA ASP A 623 17.35 10.70 9.91
C ASP A 623 17.44 12.21 10.13
N LEU A 624 17.71 12.69 11.36
CA LEU A 624 17.95 14.11 11.62
C LEU A 624 19.25 14.60 10.97
N LEU A 625 20.34 13.85 11.11
CA LEU A 625 21.64 14.20 10.55
C LEU A 625 21.62 14.24 9.03
N ALA A 626 20.86 13.37 8.36
CA ALA A 626 20.67 13.42 6.92
C ALA A 626 20.00 14.74 6.48
N ARG A 627 19.04 15.25 7.26
CA ARG A 627 18.40 16.56 7.00
C ARG A 627 19.35 17.72 7.28
N LEU A 628 20.05 17.65 8.41
CA LEU A 628 20.98 18.71 8.84
C LEU A 628 22.15 18.83 7.86
N ALA A 629 22.79 17.72 7.48
CA ALA A 629 23.91 17.71 6.53
C ALA A 629 23.54 18.25 5.13
N ALA A 630 22.27 18.15 4.73
CA ALA A 630 21.81 18.71 3.46
C ALA A 630 21.65 20.25 3.48
N SER A 631 21.58 20.86 4.67
CA SER A 631 21.31 22.30 4.84
C SER A 631 22.44 23.07 5.52
N ASP A 632 23.31 22.41 6.28
CA ASP A 632 24.45 23.00 6.98
C ASP A 632 25.76 22.28 6.61
N SER A 633 26.68 23.01 5.98
CA SER A 633 27.96 22.47 5.52
C SER A 633 28.91 22.11 6.66
N VAL A 634 28.85 22.82 7.79
CA VAL A 634 29.70 22.54 8.96
C VAL A 634 29.24 21.24 9.61
N ALA A 635 27.93 21.08 9.79
CA ALA A 635 27.35 19.84 10.27
C ALA A 635 27.64 18.67 9.31
N ALA A 636 27.56 18.88 7.99
CA ALA A 636 27.87 17.85 7.00
C ALA A 636 29.29 17.28 7.16
N THR A 637 30.28 18.13 7.44
CA THR A 637 31.66 17.72 7.67
C THR A 637 31.82 16.93 8.98
N ALA A 638 31.17 17.37 10.06
CA ALA A 638 31.17 16.65 11.32
C ALA A 638 30.54 15.25 11.19
N VAL A 639 29.40 15.18 10.49
CA VAL A 639 28.67 13.93 10.23
C VAL A 639 29.49 12.98 9.36
N ALA A 640 30.12 13.47 8.29
CA ALA A 640 30.98 12.66 7.43
C ALA A 640 32.15 12.06 8.22
N ALA A 641 32.80 12.84 9.07
CA ALA A 641 33.91 12.37 9.89
C ALA A 641 33.49 11.30 10.91
N ALA A 642 32.38 11.53 11.62
CA ALA A 642 31.85 10.57 12.60
C ALA A 642 31.32 9.28 11.94
N LEU A 643 30.64 9.40 10.79
CA LEU A 643 30.18 8.25 10.02
C LEU A 643 31.36 7.42 9.52
N PHE A 644 32.43 8.08 9.05
CA PHE A 644 33.65 7.40 8.66
C PHE A 644 34.29 6.62 9.84
N ASP A 645 34.28 7.16 11.06
CA ASP A 645 34.83 6.44 12.22
C ASP A 645 34.00 5.24 12.69
N ARG A 646 32.73 5.16 12.27
CA ARG A 646 31.76 4.17 12.77
C ARG A 646 31.07 3.35 11.70
N HIS A 647 31.42 3.52 10.42
CA HIS A 647 30.72 2.86 9.32
C HIS A 647 30.70 1.32 9.47
N THR A 648 31.80 0.71 9.92
CA THR A 648 31.88 -0.75 10.07
C THR A 648 30.92 -1.24 11.16
N SER A 649 30.97 -0.64 12.36
CA SER A 649 30.10 -1.01 13.47
C SER A 649 28.63 -0.74 13.17
N LEU A 650 28.32 0.39 12.53
CA LEU A 650 26.95 0.72 12.12
C LEU A 650 26.43 -0.26 11.07
N THR A 651 27.30 -0.72 10.16
CA THR A 651 26.94 -1.75 9.16
C THR A 651 26.70 -3.10 9.83
N ASP A 652 27.55 -3.52 10.77
CA ASP A 652 27.37 -4.75 11.55
C ASP A 652 26.03 -4.73 12.30
N ARG A 653 25.74 -3.62 12.99
CA ARG A 653 24.47 -3.42 13.70
C ARG A 653 23.29 -3.43 12.74
N ALA A 654 23.40 -2.77 11.58
CA ALA A 654 22.35 -2.73 10.58
C ALA A 654 22.04 -4.13 10.04
N GLU A 655 23.05 -4.98 9.83
CA GLU A 655 22.85 -6.37 9.43
C GLU A 655 22.17 -7.16 10.55
N VAL A 656 22.68 -7.15 11.77
CA VAL A 656 22.07 -7.88 12.89
C VAL A 656 20.60 -7.49 13.08
N ARG A 657 20.30 -6.19 13.00
CA ARG A 657 18.93 -5.69 13.10
C ARG A 657 18.07 -6.10 11.91
N ALA A 658 18.60 -6.05 10.69
CA ALA A 658 17.91 -6.47 9.47
C ALA A 658 17.56 -7.96 9.49
N HIS A 659 18.45 -8.79 10.04
CA HIS A 659 18.27 -10.24 10.07
C HIS A 659 17.27 -10.71 11.12
N GLY A 660 17.05 -9.93 12.19
CA GLY A 660 16.17 -10.33 13.29
C GLY A 660 16.75 -11.47 14.13
N GLY A 661 15.92 -12.05 14.99
CA GLY A 661 16.26 -13.21 15.81
C GLY A 661 15.02 -14.02 16.18
N GLY A 662 15.18 -15.14 16.90
CA GLY A 662 14.06 -16.03 17.24
C GLY A 662 12.86 -15.34 17.91
N ASP A 663 13.10 -14.29 18.69
CA ASP A 663 12.08 -13.56 19.45
C ASP A 663 11.67 -12.21 18.82
N ARG A 664 12.33 -11.78 17.72
CA ARG A 664 12.04 -10.47 17.09
C ARG A 664 12.20 -10.48 15.57
N PRO A 665 11.21 -9.95 14.82
CA PRO A 665 11.34 -9.80 13.38
C PRO A 665 12.42 -8.78 13.03
N GLY A 666 13.06 -9.01 11.89
CA GLY A 666 14.08 -8.17 11.29
C GLY A 666 13.55 -6.79 10.94
N ASN A 667 14.38 -5.78 11.14
CA ASN A 667 14.03 -4.38 11.01
C ASN A 667 15.15 -3.63 10.26
N LEU A 668 14.75 -2.82 9.29
CA LEU A 668 15.68 -2.15 8.35
C LEU A 668 15.94 -0.69 8.68
N ASP A 669 15.44 -0.17 9.80
CA ASP A 669 15.38 1.27 10.07
C ASP A 669 16.78 1.88 10.10
N LEU A 670 17.73 1.17 10.71
CA LEU A 670 19.14 1.57 10.75
C LEU A 670 19.78 1.53 9.35
N ALA A 671 19.54 0.46 8.58
CA ALA A 671 20.04 0.32 7.21
C ALA A 671 19.49 1.44 6.30
N ILE A 672 18.19 1.74 6.41
CA ILE A 672 17.52 2.81 5.65
C ILE A 672 18.08 4.19 6.05
N GLY A 673 18.29 4.43 7.34
CA GLY A 673 18.91 5.66 7.84
C GLY A 673 20.32 5.87 7.27
N LEU A 674 21.14 4.81 7.27
CA LEU A 674 22.48 4.85 6.66
C LEU A 674 22.44 5.11 5.16
N GLN A 675 21.54 4.44 4.43
CA GLN A 675 21.36 4.63 2.99
C GLN A 675 20.95 6.09 2.67
N ARG A 676 20.01 6.66 3.44
CA ARG A 676 19.57 8.05 3.27
C ARG A 676 20.69 9.04 3.57
N LEU A 677 21.42 8.82 4.66
CA LEU A 677 22.53 9.68 5.04
C LEU A 677 23.61 9.68 3.95
N LEU A 678 24.02 8.50 3.47
CA LEU A 678 24.99 8.37 2.39
C LEU A 678 24.51 9.07 1.12
N ALA A 679 23.25 8.93 0.73
CA ALA A 679 22.67 9.62 -0.42
C ALA A 679 22.54 11.16 -0.25
N GLY A 680 22.65 11.67 0.98
CA GLY A 680 22.50 13.09 1.33
C GLY A 680 23.71 13.98 1.01
N GLY A 681 24.73 13.45 0.32
CA GLY A 681 25.88 14.23 -0.14
C GLY A 681 27.08 14.25 0.82
N VAL A 682 27.02 13.55 1.95
CA VAL A 682 28.19 13.36 2.84
C VAL A 682 29.17 12.31 2.30
N GLU A 683 28.72 11.45 1.38
CA GLU A 683 29.51 10.40 0.72
C GLU A 683 30.88 10.86 0.20
N ALA A 684 30.94 11.99 -0.52
CA ALA A 684 32.17 12.49 -1.11
C ALA A 684 33.18 12.90 -0.03
N GLN A 685 32.68 13.42 1.10
CA GLN A 685 33.51 13.80 2.24
C GLN A 685 33.99 12.57 3.02
N VAL A 686 33.15 11.54 3.16
CA VAL A 686 33.55 10.23 3.75
C VAL A 686 34.67 9.59 2.93
N GLU A 687 34.54 9.58 1.60
CA GLU A 687 35.57 9.03 0.71
C GLU A 687 36.86 9.87 0.68
N GLU A 688 36.77 11.19 0.81
CA GLU A 688 37.95 12.05 0.95
C GLU A 688 38.65 11.82 2.30
N ALA A 689 37.91 11.68 3.39
CA ALA A 689 38.44 11.37 4.71
C ALA A 689 39.15 10.00 4.72
N ALA A 690 38.57 9.01 4.05
CA ALA A 690 39.17 7.70 3.86
C ALA A 690 40.49 7.78 3.07
N ARG A 691 40.53 8.56 1.98
CA ARG A 691 41.72 8.74 1.14
C ARG A 691 42.86 9.46 1.85
N THR A 692 42.56 10.48 2.65
CA THR A 692 43.57 11.37 3.26
C THR A 692 44.11 10.85 4.61
N GLY A 693 43.49 9.81 5.18
CA GLY A 693 43.94 9.21 6.43
C GLY A 693 45.24 8.41 6.34
N GLN A 694 45.92 8.21 7.47
CA GLN A 694 47.00 7.22 7.57
C GLN A 694 46.45 5.84 7.19
N ALA A 695 47.19 5.10 6.34
CA ALA A 695 46.72 3.84 5.72
C ALA A 695 45.44 4.00 4.86
N GLY A 696 45.34 5.10 4.09
CA GLY A 696 44.16 5.42 3.28
C GLY A 696 43.66 4.28 2.38
N ASP A 697 44.55 3.47 1.80
CA ASP A 697 44.13 2.35 0.96
C ASP A 697 43.43 1.23 1.76
N ILE A 698 43.86 0.93 3.00
CA ILE A 698 43.19 -0.06 3.87
C ILE A 698 41.78 0.46 4.25
N ARG A 699 41.70 1.72 4.64
CA ARG A 699 40.44 2.39 4.98
C ARG A 699 39.46 2.46 3.82
N MET A 700 39.96 2.69 2.60
CA MET A 700 39.15 2.66 1.39
C MET A 700 38.60 1.24 1.10
N ILE A 701 39.39 0.19 1.37
CA ILE A 701 38.91 -1.20 1.27
C ILE A 701 37.76 -1.44 2.27
N GLU A 702 37.94 -1.08 3.54
CA GLU A 702 36.92 -1.24 4.59
C GLU A 702 35.62 -0.48 4.26
N LEU A 703 35.74 0.74 3.75
CA LEU A 703 34.61 1.54 3.27
C LEU A 703 33.90 0.85 2.10
N SER A 704 34.65 0.33 1.12
CA SER A 704 34.06 -0.42 -0.01
C SER A 704 33.31 -1.68 0.44
N THR A 705 33.81 -2.36 1.47
CA THR A 705 33.16 -3.53 2.08
C THR A 705 31.86 -3.12 2.76
N SER A 706 31.85 -1.99 3.46
CA SER A 706 30.63 -1.45 4.08
C SER A 706 29.58 -1.05 3.04
N TYR A 707 29.99 -0.42 1.94
CA TYR A 707 29.08 -0.16 0.81
C TYR A 707 28.49 -1.44 0.21
N ASN A 708 29.30 -2.49 0.01
CA ASN A 708 28.80 -3.78 -0.46
C ASN A 708 27.78 -4.39 0.50
N ARG A 709 28.01 -4.33 1.81
CA ARG A 709 27.12 -4.89 2.83
C ARG A 709 25.80 -4.12 2.95
N ILE A 710 25.86 -2.79 2.97
CA ILE A 710 24.65 -1.95 2.91
C ILE A 710 23.91 -2.16 1.58
N GLY A 711 24.66 -2.42 0.49
CA GLY A 711 24.11 -2.78 -0.83
C GLY A 711 23.38 -4.12 -0.81
N ASP A 712 23.91 -5.12 -0.10
CA ASP A 712 23.22 -6.41 0.12
C ASP A 712 21.89 -6.19 0.86
N LEU A 713 21.89 -5.42 1.96
CA LEU A 713 20.65 -5.05 2.67
C LEU A 713 19.66 -4.27 1.79
N ALA A 714 20.17 -3.38 0.93
CA ALA A 714 19.33 -2.66 -0.03
C ALA A 714 18.69 -3.62 -1.04
N ARG A 715 19.45 -4.57 -1.61
CA ARG A 715 18.95 -5.61 -2.52
C ARG A 715 17.88 -6.47 -1.83
N ASP A 716 18.19 -6.98 -0.64
CA ASP A 716 17.31 -7.87 0.12
C ASP A 716 15.98 -7.18 0.44
N SER A 717 16.00 -5.87 0.62
CA SER A 717 14.80 -5.05 0.86
C SER A 717 14.08 -4.56 -0.40
N GLY A 718 14.48 -5.03 -1.58
CA GLY A 718 13.90 -4.62 -2.87
C GLY A 718 14.21 -3.18 -3.26
N GLN A 719 15.32 -2.62 -2.78
CA GLN A 719 15.78 -1.28 -3.13
C GLN A 719 16.91 -1.36 -4.17
N SER A 720 16.65 -2.02 -5.31
CA SER A 720 17.69 -2.35 -6.29
C SER A 720 18.45 -1.14 -6.85
N GLU A 721 17.79 0.01 -7.06
CA GLU A 721 18.49 1.24 -7.50
C GLU A 721 19.54 1.70 -6.47
N ARG A 722 19.24 1.58 -5.18
CA ARG A 722 20.19 1.92 -4.10
C ARG A 722 21.29 0.87 -3.98
N ALA A 723 20.94 -0.41 -4.14
CA ALA A 723 21.92 -1.49 -4.16
C ALA A 723 22.92 -1.30 -5.31
N GLU A 724 22.44 -0.97 -6.51
CA GLU A 724 23.26 -0.69 -7.69
C GLU A 724 24.20 0.49 -7.46
N ALA A 725 23.69 1.60 -6.89
CA ALA A 725 24.51 2.77 -6.57
C ALA A 725 25.63 2.42 -5.57
N LEU A 726 25.31 1.67 -4.51
CA LEU A 726 26.29 1.27 -3.48
C LEU A 726 27.34 0.30 -4.04
N TYR A 727 26.91 -0.72 -4.79
CA TYR A 727 27.83 -1.67 -5.43
C TYR A 727 28.72 -1.00 -6.48
N THR A 728 28.18 -0.08 -7.28
CA THR A 728 28.95 0.67 -8.29
C THR A 728 30.03 1.52 -7.63
N ARG A 729 29.74 2.13 -6.48
CA ARG A 729 30.76 2.86 -5.70
C ARG A 729 31.82 1.95 -5.12
N ALA A 730 31.43 0.85 -4.50
CA ALA A 730 32.37 -0.15 -4.00
C ALA A 730 33.27 -0.66 -5.13
N LEU A 731 32.71 -0.91 -6.32
CA LEU A 731 33.45 -1.28 -7.52
C LEU A 731 34.45 -0.18 -7.92
N GLY A 732 34.02 1.08 -8.04
CA GLY A 732 34.91 2.17 -8.43
C GLY A 732 36.08 2.43 -7.45
N ILE A 733 35.88 2.14 -6.16
CA ILE A 733 36.98 2.13 -5.17
C ILE A 733 37.96 0.99 -5.48
N ARG A 734 37.44 -0.23 -5.63
CA ARG A 734 38.27 -1.44 -5.84
C ARG A 734 38.98 -1.45 -7.19
N GLU A 735 38.37 -0.90 -8.24
CA GLU A 735 39.01 -0.70 -9.54
C GLU A 735 40.21 0.23 -9.42
N ARG A 736 40.06 1.41 -8.79
CA ARG A 736 41.16 2.35 -8.59
C ARG A 736 42.30 1.73 -7.79
N LEU A 737 42.00 1.04 -6.70
CA LEU A 737 43.01 0.38 -5.86
C LEU A 737 43.72 -0.75 -6.62
N SER A 738 42.98 -1.59 -7.36
CA SER A 738 43.55 -2.67 -8.15
C SER A 738 44.38 -2.16 -9.33
N TRP A 739 44.03 -1.01 -9.93
CA TRP A 739 44.84 -0.35 -10.97
C TRP A 739 46.13 0.25 -10.41
N ALA A 740 46.07 0.84 -9.20
CA ALA A 740 47.25 1.40 -8.54
C ALA A 740 48.24 0.31 -8.09
N ARG A 741 47.75 -0.92 -7.85
CA ARG A 741 48.55 -2.07 -7.41
C ARG A 741 48.14 -3.34 -8.17
N PRO A 742 48.54 -3.49 -9.44
CA PRO A 742 48.11 -4.60 -10.29
C PRO A 742 48.60 -5.98 -9.81
N ASP A 743 49.68 -6.02 -9.03
CA ASP A 743 50.30 -7.25 -8.52
C ASP A 743 49.74 -7.69 -7.14
N ASP A 744 48.78 -6.95 -6.58
CA ASP A 744 48.14 -7.30 -5.30
C ASP A 744 46.95 -8.25 -5.55
N ASP A 745 47.19 -9.54 -5.30
CA ASP A 745 46.19 -10.59 -5.51
C ASP A 745 44.96 -10.46 -4.60
N HIS A 746 45.11 -9.88 -3.40
CA HIS A 746 43.97 -9.61 -2.51
C HIS A 746 43.07 -8.53 -3.11
N LEU A 747 43.64 -7.43 -3.62
CA LEU A 747 42.87 -6.39 -4.31
C LEU A 747 42.19 -6.91 -5.58
N ALA A 748 42.87 -7.76 -6.35
CA ALA A 748 42.28 -8.41 -7.51
C ALA A 748 41.10 -9.31 -7.12
N ARG A 749 41.25 -10.11 -6.05
CA ARG A 749 40.17 -10.92 -5.49
C ARG A 749 38.98 -10.05 -5.07
N GLU A 750 39.19 -8.97 -4.34
CA GLU A 750 38.11 -8.06 -3.93
C GLU A 750 37.41 -7.39 -5.13
N LEU A 751 38.14 -6.99 -6.17
CA LEU A 751 37.56 -6.46 -7.40
C LEU A 751 36.61 -7.47 -8.07
N SER A 752 37.00 -8.74 -8.13
CA SER A 752 36.14 -9.79 -8.69
C SER A 752 34.85 -10.02 -7.89
N ILE A 753 34.88 -9.83 -6.56
CA ILE A 753 33.68 -9.93 -5.71
C ILE A 753 32.68 -8.84 -6.07
N SER A 754 33.14 -7.61 -6.33
CA SER A 754 32.28 -6.51 -6.75
C SER A 754 31.63 -6.75 -8.10
N TYR A 755 32.38 -7.30 -9.08
CA TYR A 755 31.80 -7.72 -10.35
C TYR A 755 30.72 -8.79 -10.16
N ASN A 756 30.97 -9.78 -9.32
CA ASN A 756 29.99 -10.84 -9.03
C ASN A 756 28.72 -10.30 -8.35
N LYS A 757 28.84 -9.33 -7.42
CA LYS A 757 27.68 -8.71 -6.74
C LYS A 757 26.81 -7.91 -7.71
N LEU A 758 27.42 -7.06 -8.55
CA LEU A 758 26.70 -6.35 -9.61
C LEU A 758 26.11 -7.32 -10.64
N GLY A 759 26.84 -8.38 -11.01
CA GLY A 759 26.35 -9.42 -11.91
C GLY A 759 25.11 -10.13 -11.36
N ARG A 760 25.10 -10.43 -10.06
CA ARG A 760 23.94 -11.00 -9.37
C ARG A 760 22.75 -10.05 -9.36
N LEU A 761 22.98 -8.76 -9.11
CA LEU A 761 21.93 -7.75 -9.15
C LEU A 761 21.36 -7.59 -10.57
N ALA A 762 22.22 -7.54 -11.58
CA ALA A 762 21.81 -7.48 -12.99
C ALA A 762 20.96 -8.71 -13.39
N ALA A 763 21.38 -9.92 -12.99
CA ALA A 763 20.61 -11.13 -13.22
C ALA A 763 19.24 -11.09 -12.49
N TRP A 764 19.23 -10.65 -11.23
CA TRP A 764 18.00 -10.46 -10.45
C TRP A 764 17.03 -9.48 -11.11
N LEU A 765 17.55 -8.45 -11.76
CA LEU A 765 16.78 -7.44 -12.49
C LEU A 765 16.41 -7.84 -13.92
N GLY A 766 16.74 -9.05 -14.38
CA GLY A 766 16.43 -9.52 -15.73
C GLY A 766 17.32 -8.91 -16.82
N GLN A 767 18.59 -8.59 -16.50
CA GLN A 767 19.56 -8.02 -17.43
C GLN A 767 20.69 -9.04 -17.74
N PRO A 768 20.40 -10.13 -18.48
CA PRO A 768 21.30 -11.27 -18.61
C PRO A 768 22.60 -10.93 -19.35
N GLU A 769 22.60 -10.01 -20.33
CA GLU A 769 23.80 -9.60 -21.05
C GLU A 769 24.75 -8.79 -20.15
N LEU A 770 24.20 -7.89 -19.34
CA LEU A 770 24.99 -7.13 -18.35
C LEU A 770 25.56 -8.08 -17.29
N ALA A 771 24.73 -8.98 -16.77
CA ALA A 771 25.15 -9.99 -15.80
C ALA A 771 26.30 -10.84 -16.35
N ARG A 772 26.17 -11.35 -17.58
CA ARG A 772 27.21 -12.11 -18.27
C ARG A 772 28.50 -11.33 -18.40
N GLY A 773 28.46 -10.09 -18.88
CA GLY A 773 29.67 -9.26 -19.03
C GLY A 773 30.39 -9.00 -17.71
N LEU A 774 29.63 -8.82 -16.62
CA LEU A 774 30.19 -8.67 -15.27
C LEU A 774 30.80 -9.98 -14.75
N TYR A 775 30.14 -11.12 -14.95
CA TYR A 775 30.67 -12.44 -14.57
C TYR A 775 31.93 -12.80 -15.37
N GLU A 776 32.00 -12.48 -16.66
CA GLU A 776 33.19 -12.69 -17.49
C GLU A 776 34.39 -11.88 -16.98
N LYS A 777 34.19 -10.62 -16.59
CA LYS A 777 35.24 -9.78 -15.95
C LYS A 777 35.73 -10.38 -14.63
N GLY A 778 34.81 -10.81 -13.76
CA GLY A 778 35.15 -11.46 -12.50
C GLY A 778 35.90 -12.77 -12.71
N LEU A 779 35.43 -13.61 -13.64
CA LEU A 779 36.03 -14.91 -13.98
C LEU A 779 37.47 -14.76 -14.48
N ALA A 780 37.75 -13.81 -15.37
CA ALA A 780 39.11 -13.57 -15.87
C ALA A 780 40.13 -13.33 -14.75
N ILE A 781 39.72 -12.61 -13.70
CA ILE A 781 40.53 -12.39 -12.50
C ILE A 781 40.72 -13.70 -11.72
N ARG A 782 39.63 -14.44 -11.46
CA ARG A 782 39.68 -15.72 -10.72
C ARG A 782 40.52 -16.78 -11.40
N GLU A 783 40.49 -16.85 -12.73
CA GLU A 783 41.32 -17.76 -13.51
C GLU A 783 42.80 -17.40 -13.44
N ARG A 784 43.14 -16.11 -13.45
CA ARG A 784 44.52 -15.66 -13.23
C ARG A 784 45.02 -16.05 -11.84
N LEU A 785 44.22 -15.77 -10.81
CA LEU A 785 44.56 -16.07 -9.41
C LEU A 785 44.73 -17.57 -9.17
N HIS A 786 43.80 -18.40 -9.66
CA HIS A 786 43.92 -19.85 -9.52
C HIS A 786 45.11 -20.43 -10.29
N ARG A 787 45.46 -19.89 -11.47
CA ARG A 787 46.67 -20.31 -12.20
C ARG A 787 47.95 -19.95 -11.47
N ALA A 788 48.00 -18.79 -10.82
CA ALA A 788 49.13 -18.39 -10.00
C ALA A 788 49.25 -19.24 -8.71
N HIS A 789 48.11 -19.66 -8.15
CA HIS A 789 48.02 -20.36 -6.87
C HIS A 789 47.14 -21.63 -6.97
N PRO A 790 47.59 -22.68 -7.69
CA PRO A 790 46.76 -23.83 -8.03
C PRO A 790 46.36 -24.73 -6.86
N VAL A 791 47.10 -24.64 -5.74
CA VAL A 791 46.86 -25.43 -4.51
C VAL A 791 46.00 -24.70 -3.48
N ASP A 792 45.68 -23.44 -3.70
CA ASP A 792 44.89 -22.64 -2.76
C ASP A 792 43.39 -22.95 -2.90
N SER A 793 42.81 -23.52 -1.83
CA SER A 793 41.40 -23.90 -1.77
C SER A 793 40.45 -22.71 -1.94
N ALA A 794 40.81 -21.51 -1.47
CA ALA A 794 39.98 -20.32 -1.59
C ALA A 794 39.92 -19.84 -3.04
N TYR A 795 41.05 -19.80 -3.75
CA TYR A 795 41.04 -19.45 -5.18
C TYR A 795 40.37 -20.51 -6.04
N ALA A 796 40.55 -21.80 -5.73
CA ALA A 796 39.84 -22.87 -6.41
C ALA A 796 38.32 -22.76 -6.24
N ARG A 797 37.84 -22.51 -5.01
CA ARG A 797 36.43 -22.28 -4.73
C ARG A 797 35.89 -21.06 -5.46
N ASP A 798 36.61 -19.94 -5.40
CA ASP A 798 36.18 -18.70 -6.03
C ASP A 798 36.09 -18.84 -7.57
N LEU A 799 36.99 -19.60 -8.18
CA LEU A 799 36.90 -19.99 -9.58
C LEU A 799 35.64 -20.81 -9.87
N ALA A 800 35.32 -21.81 -9.03
CA ALA A 800 34.12 -22.62 -9.16
C ALA A 800 32.84 -21.76 -9.04
N VAL A 801 32.78 -20.82 -8.11
CA VAL A 801 31.66 -19.88 -7.96
C VAL A 801 31.49 -19.02 -9.21
N SER A 802 32.55 -18.39 -9.72
CA SER A 802 32.46 -17.57 -10.93
C SER A 802 32.08 -18.38 -12.18
N ARG A 803 32.56 -19.62 -12.32
CA ARG A 803 32.14 -20.53 -13.40
C ARG A 803 30.68 -20.94 -13.29
N GLN A 804 30.18 -21.21 -12.09
CA GLN A 804 28.76 -21.50 -11.86
C GLN A 804 27.90 -20.32 -12.30
N ARG A 805 28.23 -19.08 -11.88
CA ARG A 805 27.46 -17.88 -12.25
C ARG A 805 27.44 -17.64 -13.76
N LEU A 806 28.58 -17.87 -14.43
CA LEU A 806 28.61 -17.80 -15.89
C LEU A 806 27.78 -18.90 -16.52
N ALA A 807 27.82 -20.13 -16.00
CA ALA A 807 26.99 -21.25 -16.49
C ALA A 807 25.49 -20.97 -16.33
N GLU A 808 25.07 -20.38 -15.21
CA GLU A 808 23.70 -19.91 -14.95
C GLU A 808 23.27 -18.90 -16.02
N ALA A 809 24.07 -17.84 -16.23
CA ALA A 809 23.79 -16.83 -17.25
C ALA A 809 23.76 -17.41 -18.68
N ILE A 810 24.67 -18.33 -19.01
CA ILE A 810 24.70 -19.00 -20.32
C ILE A 810 23.45 -19.85 -20.54
N ARG A 811 23.03 -20.63 -19.52
CA ARG A 811 21.82 -21.44 -19.57
C ARG A 811 20.58 -20.57 -19.80
N GLU A 812 20.47 -19.45 -19.09
CA GLU A 812 19.38 -18.47 -19.26
C GLU A 812 19.36 -17.86 -20.67
N THR A 813 20.52 -17.66 -21.29
CA THR A 813 20.63 -17.16 -22.68
C THR A 813 20.47 -18.23 -23.77
N GLY A 814 20.19 -19.50 -23.41
CA GLY A 814 19.78 -20.54 -24.35
C GLY A 814 20.88 -21.48 -24.87
N ASP A 815 22.01 -21.63 -24.16
CA ASP A 815 23.07 -22.61 -24.52
C ASP A 815 23.29 -23.65 -23.38
N PRO A 816 22.37 -24.62 -23.22
CA PRO A 816 22.41 -25.58 -22.11
C PRO A 816 23.60 -26.54 -22.19
N ILE A 817 24.09 -26.88 -23.39
CA ILE A 817 25.24 -27.78 -23.58
C ILE A 817 26.51 -27.15 -23.00
N ARG A 818 26.75 -25.87 -23.31
CA ARG A 818 27.90 -25.15 -22.76
C ARG A 818 27.76 -24.93 -21.25
N ALA A 819 26.54 -24.67 -20.77
CA ALA A 819 26.28 -24.55 -19.34
C ALA A 819 26.58 -25.87 -18.60
N GLU A 820 26.12 -27.01 -19.11
CA GLU A 820 26.38 -28.33 -18.55
C GLU A 820 27.89 -28.63 -18.47
N ALA A 821 28.64 -28.32 -19.52
CA ALA A 821 30.10 -28.49 -19.53
C ALA A 821 30.79 -27.67 -18.42
N LEU A 822 30.32 -26.44 -18.16
CA LEU A 822 30.82 -25.61 -17.07
C LEU A 822 30.41 -26.16 -15.71
N TYR A 823 29.17 -26.63 -15.54
CA TYR A 823 28.72 -27.23 -14.27
C TYR A 823 29.49 -28.50 -13.90
N ARG A 824 29.87 -29.33 -14.89
CA ARG A 824 30.74 -30.49 -14.64
C ARG A 824 32.12 -30.08 -14.14
N GLN A 825 32.74 -29.05 -14.72
CA GLN A 825 34.00 -28.52 -14.21
C GLN A 825 33.87 -27.96 -12.78
N VAL A 826 32.73 -27.31 -12.48
CA VAL A 826 32.44 -26.80 -11.13
C VAL A 826 32.30 -27.97 -10.13
N LEU A 827 31.61 -29.04 -10.52
CA LEU A 827 31.46 -30.24 -9.69
C LEU A 827 32.81 -30.86 -9.35
N GLU A 828 33.69 -31.07 -10.33
CA GLU A 828 35.03 -31.63 -10.12
C GLU A 828 35.84 -30.84 -9.08
N ILE A 829 35.81 -29.50 -9.16
CA ILE A 829 36.50 -28.63 -8.20
C ILE A 829 35.90 -28.82 -6.80
N ARG A 830 34.56 -28.81 -6.67
CA ARG A 830 33.88 -28.89 -5.37
C ARG A 830 33.99 -30.26 -4.71
N GLU A 831 33.96 -31.35 -5.48
CA GLU A 831 34.19 -32.71 -4.96
C GLU A 831 35.60 -32.86 -4.42
N ARG A 832 36.60 -32.32 -5.14
CA ARG A 832 37.98 -32.30 -4.65
C ARG A 832 38.11 -31.50 -3.35
N LEU A 833 37.53 -30.30 -3.28
CA LEU A 833 37.57 -29.46 -2.07
C LEU A 833 36.88 -30.14 -0.88
N PHE A 834 35.69 -30.72 -1.09
CA PHE A 834 34.98 -31.44 -0.05
C PHE A 834 35.72 -32.70 0.41
N THR A 835 36.39 -33.42 -0.49
CA THR A 835 37.21 -34.59 -0.14
C THR A 835 38.42 -34.19 0.72
N GLN A 836 39.02 -33.03 0.44
CA GLN A 836 40.14 -32.50 1.22
C GLN A 836 39.70 -32.02 2.61
N GLU A 837 38.52 -31.40 2.71
CA GLU A 837 37.97 -30.89 3.98
C GLU A 837 36.49 -31.28 4.17
N PRO A 838 36.17 -32.54 4.52
CA PRO A 838 34.79 -33.04 4.58
C PRO A 838 33.88 -32.40 5.64
N ASN A 839 34.51 -31.79 6.65
CA ASN A 839 33.83 -31.11 7.76
C ASN A 839 33.68 -29.61 7.51
N ASN A 840 34.15 -29.09 6.38
CA ASN A 840 34.00 -27.69 6.05
C ASN A 840 32.55 -27.44 5.56
N PRO A 841 31.71 -26.74 6.34
CA PRO A 841 30.29 -26.61 6.02
C PRO A 841 30.07 -25.83 4.71
N THR A 842 31.02 -24.95 4.39
CA THR A 842 31.01 -24.15 3.18
C THR A 842 31.24 -25.01 1.94
N PHE A 843 32.16 -25.98 1.98
CA PHE A 843 32.39 -26.90 0.86
C PHE A 843 31.25 -27.91 0.71
N ALA A 844 30.69 -28.39 1.83
CA ALA A 844 29.52 -29.25 1.82
C ALA A 844 28.32 -28.56 1.15
N ARG A 845 28.07 -27.30 1.50
CA ARG A 845 27.02 -26.46 0.91
C ARG A 845 27.24 -26.27 -0.59
N ASP A 846 28.42 -25.81 -0.97
CA ASP A 846 28.80 -25.59 -2.37
C ASP A 846 28.59 -26.87 -3.22
N LEU A 847 29.01 -28.04 -2.71
CA LEU A 847 28.82 -29.32 -3.38
C LEU A 847 27.33 -29.68 -3.49
N SER A 848 26.52 -29.44 -2.46
CA SER A 848 25.07 -29.68 -2.52
C SER A 848 24.38 -28.88 -3.62
N ILE A 849 24.80 -27.62 -3.84
CA ILE A 849 24.27 -26.77 -4.92
C ILE A 849 24.62 -27.34 -6.30
N SER A 850 25.83 -27.89 -6.46
CA SER A 850 26.20 -28.57 -7.71
C SER A 850 25.34 -29.79 -8.01
N TYR A 851 24.97 -30.58 -6.98
CA TYR A 851 24.09 -31.73 -7.17
C TYR A 851 22.68 -31.31 -7.60
N ASP A 852 22.11 -30.26 -7.02
CA ASP A 852 20.80 -29.76 -7.45
C ASP A 852 20.80 -29.34 -8.92
N VAL A 853 21.77 -28.54 -9.35
CA VAL A 853 21.82 -28.04 -10.72
C VAL A 853 22.02 -29.17 -11.74
N LEU A 854 22.84 -30.17 -11.40
CA LEU A 854 22.98 -31.36 -12.25
C LEU A 854 21.73 -32.25 -12.21
N GLY A 855 20.98 -32.25 -11.11
CA GLY A 855 19.68 -32.90 -11.00
C GLY A 855 18.64 -32.25 -11.91
N ASP A 856 18.58 -30.91 -11.93
CA ASP A 856 17.74 -30.13 -12.83
C ASP A 856 18.06 -30.48 -14.30
N LEU A 857 19.34 -30.51 -14.66
CA LEU A 857 19.80 -30.88 -16.01
C LEU A 857 19.48 -32.34 -16.38
N ALA A 858 19.54 -33.26 -15.42
CA ALA A 858 19.16 -34.65 -15.64
C ALA A 858 17.64 -34.79 -15.90
N LEU A 859 16.79 -34.02 -15.20
CA LEU A 859 15.35 -33.94 -15.51
C LEU A 859 15.10 -33.35 -16.90
N GLU A 860 15.75 -32.24 -17.24
CA GLU A 860 15.67 -31.61 -18.57
C GLU A 860 16.08 -32.59 -19.69
N SER A 861 17.00 -33.51 -19.41
CA SER A 861 17.48 -34.54 -20.33
C SER A 861 16.63 -35.83 -20.33
N GLY A 862 15.60 -35.92 -19.48
CA GLY A 862 14.70 -37.07 -19.39
C GLY A 862 15.21 -38.25 -18.56
N ASP A 863 16.15 -38.02 -17.63
CA ASP A 863 16.64 -39.03 -16.68
C ASP A 863 16.23 -38.72 -15.21
N PRO A 864 14.98 -39.04 -14.82
CA PRO A 864 14.50 -38.80 -13.46
C PRO A 864 15.18 -39.68 -12.41
N THR A 865 15.80 -40.80 -12.81
CA THR A 865 16.51 -41.68 -11.86
C THR A 865 17.82 -41.04 -11.43
N GLN A 866 18.58 -40.51 -12.39
CA GLN A 866 19.81 -39.77 -12.09
C GLN A 866 19.50 -38.49 -11.31
N ALA A 867 18.45 -37.75 -11.69
CA ALA A 867 18.02 -36.56 -10.98
C ALA A 867 17.71 -36.86 -9.50
N ARG A 868 16.93 -37.92 -9.24
CA ARG A 868 16.63 -38.38 -7.88
C ARG A 868 17.90 -38.62 -7.05
N HIS A 869 18.84 -39.38 -7.59
CA HIS A 869 20.08 -39.70 -6.89
C HIS A 869 20.90 -38.44 -6.57
N LEU A 870 20.96 -37.48 -7.50
CA LEU A 870 21.65 -36.21 -7.27
C LEU A 870 20.97 -35.37 -6.19
N TYR A 871 19.64 -35.19 -6.26
CA TYR A 871 18.89 -34.47 -5.24
C TYR A 871 19.00 -35.11 -3.86
N GLU A 872 18.94 -36.44 -3.75
CA GLU A 872 19.10 -37.14 -2.47
C GLU A 872 20.49 -36.90 -1.86
N ARG A 873 21.56 -36.87 -2.67
CA ARG A 873 22.91 -36.53 -2.19
C ARG A 873 23.01 -35.07 -1.73
N GLY A 874 22.44 -34.14 -2.49
CA GLY A 874 22.39 -32.72 -2.10
C GLY A 874 21.59 -32.51 -0.81
N HIS A 875 20.45 -33.17 -0.69
CA HIS A 875 19.57 -33.14 0.47
C HIS A 875 20.28 -33.65 1.74
N GLN A 876 20.98 -34.79 1.68
CA GLN A 876 21.73 -35.33 2.83
C GLN A 876 22.76 -34.33 3.39
N LEU A 877 23.47 -33.61 2.51
CA LEU A 877 24.43 -32.59 2.94
C LEU A 877 23.72 -31.42 3.62
N ARG A 878 22.60 -30.95 3.07
CA ARG A 878 21.84 -29.82 3.61
C ARG A 878 21.11 -30.15 4.90
N GLU A 879 20.56 -31.36 5.01
CA GLU A 879 19.93 -31.87 6.22
C GLU A 879 20.95 -31.92 7.36
N ARG A 880 22.16 -32.43 7.08
CA ARG A 880 23.28 -32.41 8.04
C ARG A 880 23.63 -30.99 8.46
N LEU A 881 23.85 -30.08 7.49
CA LEU A 881 24.20 -28.68 7.76
C LEU A 881 23.14 -27.95 8.60
N SER A 882 21.86 -28.14 8.26
CA SER A 882 20.76 -27.52 9.00
C SER A 882 20.52 -28.16 10.37
N SER A 883 20.94 -29.41 10.58
CA SER A 883 20.90 -30.07 11.89
C SER A 883 22.07 -29.64 12.78
N ASP A 884 23.25 -29.45 12.18
CA ASP A 884 24.47 -29.00 12.88
C ASP A 884 24.35 -27.52 13.31
N ASP A 885 23.63 -26.70 12.55
CA ASP A 885 23.39 -25.28 12.85
C ASP A 885 21.93 -24.86 12.51
N PRO A 886 20.96 -25.16 13.41
CA PRO A 886 19.52 -24.93 13.16
C PRO A 886 19.08 -23.48 13.06
N ASP A 887 19.88 -22.54 13.56
CA ASP A 887 19.57 -21.10 13.53
C ASP A 887 20.13 -20.41 12.27
N ASN A 888 20.89 -21.15 11.45
CA ASN A 888 21.43 -20.63 10.21
C ASN A 888 20.37 -20.54 9.13
N VAL A 889 19.88 -19.32 8.91
CA VAL A 889 18.85 -19.02 7.89
C VAL A 889 19.26 -19.47 6.49
N THR A 890 20.56 -19.47 6.17
CA THR A 890 21.06 -19.91 4.85
C THR A 890 20.94 -21.42 4.70
N PHE A 891 21.29 -22.19 5.73
CA PHE A 891 21.16 -23.66 5.69
C PHE A 891 19.70 -24.10 5.71
N ALA A 892 18.85 -23.45 6.52
CA ALA A 892 17.42 -23.70 6.52
C ALA A 892 16.82 -23.44 5.14
N ARG A 893 17.15 -22.30 4.51
CA ARG A 893 16.69 -21.98 3.16
C ARG A 893 17.11 -23.03 2.14
N ASP A 894 18.39 -23.39 2.11
CA ASP A 894 18.91 -24.41 1.18
C ASP A 894 18.21 -25.76 1.38
N LEU A 895 17.94 -26.15 2.64
CA LEU A 895 17.16 -27.35 2.96
C LEU A 895 15.74 -27.26 2.40
N SER A 896 15.07 -26.11 2.52
CA SER A 896 13.74 -25.89 1.91
C SER A 896 13.75 -26.07 0.39
N VAL A 897 14.81 -25.65 -0.30
CA VAL A 897 14.98 -25.86 -1.74
C VAL A 897 15.13 -27.35 -2.05
N SER A 898 15.87 -28.11 -1.25
CA SER A 898 15.99 -29.56 -1.47
C SER A 898 14.67 -30.30 -1.26
N TYR A 899 13.83 -29.84 -0.32
CA TYR A 899 12.48 -30.37 -0.15
C TYR A 899 11.59 -30.05 -1.34
N GLU A 900 11.64 -28.82 -1.88
CA GLU A 900 10.93 -28.47 -3.12
C GLU A 900 11.33 -29.40 -4.27
N ARG A 901 12.63 -29.53 -4.59
CA ARG A 901 13.10 -30.38 -5.69
C ARG A 901 12.68 -31.84 -5.58
N LEU A 902 12.74 -32.40 -4.37
CA LEU A 902 12.27 -33.76 -4.12
C LEU A 902 10.74 -33.87 -4.15
N GLY A 903 10.03 -32.79 -3.82
CA GLY A 903 8.59 -32.66 -3.97
C GLY A 903 8.16 -32.61 -5.44
N ASP A 904 8.83 -31.80 -6.26
CA ASP A 904 8.64 -31.72 -7.72
C ASP A 904 8.79 -33.11 -8.36
N LEU A 905 9.89 -33.81 -8.05
CA LEU A 905 10.16 -35.16 -8.55
C LEU A 905 9.09 -36.18 -8.10
N ALA A 906 8.64 -36.09 -6.85
CA ALA A 906 7.57 -36.95 -6.35
C ALA A 906 6.23 -36.65 -7.04
N ALA A 907 5.93 -35.39 -7.34
CA ALA A 907 4.73 -34.98 -8.08
C ALA A 907 4.76 -35.52 -9.52
N GLU A 908 5.88 -35.40 -10.23
CA GLU A 908 6.08 -35.99 -11.57
C GLU A 908 5.91 -37.51 -11.56
N ALA A 909 6.39 -38.17 -10.49
CA ALA A 909 6.20 -39.60 -10.28
C ALA A 909 4.78 -39.98 -9.79
N THR A 910 3.85 -39.02 -9.70
CA THR A 910 2.48 -39.17 -9.17
C THR A 910 2.41 -39.68 -7.72
N GLN A 911 3.49 -39.48 -6.96
CA GLN A 911 3.60 -39.83 -5.54
C GLN A 911 3.09 -38.69 -4.66
N PHE A 912 1.83 -38.32 -4.84
CA PHE A 912 1.22 -37.11 -4.31
C PHE A 912 1.38 -36.92 -2.79
N ALA A 913 1.25 -37.99 -2.00
CA ALA A 913 1.42 -37.92 -0.55
C ALA A 913 2.84 -37.52 -0.13
N GLU A 914 3.87 -38.04 -0.82
CA GLU A 914 5.26 -37.65 -0.55
C GLU A 914 5.54 -36.24 -1.06
N ALA A 915 5.05 -35.90 -2.26
CA ALA A 915 5.18 -34.55 -2.82
C ALA A 915 4.62 -33.48 -1.86
N ARG A 916 3.39 -33.71 -1.36
CA ARG A 916 2.73 -32.84 -0.38
C ARG A 916 3.54 -32.68 0.89
N ARG A 917 3.98 -33.79 1.48
CA ARG A 917 4.80 -33.78 2.70
C ARG A 917 6.09 -32.96 2.51
N ARG A 918 6.76 -33.11 1.36
CA ARG A 918 7.99 -32.38 1.03
C ARG A 918 7.72 -30.88 0.87
N TYR A 919 6.69 -30.50 0.13
CA TYR A 919 6.31 -29.10 0.01
C TYR A 919 5.88 -28.49 1.35
N GLU A 920 5.18 -29.21 2.21
CA GLU A 920 4.80 -28.73 3.54
C GLU A 920 6.03 -28.45 4.42
N LEU A 921 7.05 -29.32 4.38
CA LEU A 921 8.33 -29.08 5.06
C LEU A 921 9.05 -27.84 4.49
N ALA A 922 9.06 -27.66 3.17
CA ALA A 922 9.62 -26.48 2.54
C ALA A 922 8.85 -25.20 2.95
N LEU A 923 7.53 -25.29 2.98
CA LEU A 923 6.62 -24.20 3.33
C LEU A 923 6.82 -23.72 4.75
N ASP A 924 6.95 -24.64 5.71
CA ASP A 924 7.16 -24.32 7.12
C ASP A 924 8.48 -23.56 7.33
N ILE A 925 9.55 -24.01 6.67
CA ILE A 925 10.84 -23.31 6.71
C ILE A 925 10.71 -21.91 6.10
N ARG A 926 10.15 -21.79 4.89
CA ARG A 926 10.06 -20.52 4.16
C ARG A 926 9.16 -19.51 4.87
N ARG A 927 8.08 -19.97 5.52
CA ARG A 927 7.25 -19.14 6.40
C ARG A 927 8.05 -18.61 7.58
N ARG A 928 8.76 -19.48 8.30
CA ARG A 928 9.61 -19.06 9.43
C ARG A 928 10.64 -18.02 9.00
N LEU A 929 11.31 -18.23 7.85
CA LEU A 929 12.30 -17.28 7.33
C LEU A 929 11.69 -15.92 6.98
N ARG A 930 10.53 -15.90 6.31
CA ARG A 930 9.81 -14.65 6.03
C ARG A 930 9.34 -13.98 7.31
N ASP A 931 8.86 -14.72 8.30
CA ASP A 931 8.38 -14.12 9.55
C ASP A 931 9.54 -13.51 10.37
N VAL A 932 10.72 -14.13 10.32
CA VAL A 932 11.95 -13.58 10.92
C VAL A 932 12.48 -12.38 10.11
N GLN A 933 12.37 -12.36 8.78
CA GLN A 933 12.77 -11.22 7.95
C GLN A 933 11.67 -10.82 6.96
N PRO A 934 10.61 -10.13 7.42
CA PRO A 934 9.42 -9.86 6.61
C PRO A 934 9.69 -8.91 5.44
N ARG A 935 10.78 -8.13 5.52
CA ARG A 935 11.19 -7.20 4.46
C ARG A 935 12.20 -7.82 3.49
N ASN A 936 12.57 -9.09 3.63
CA ASN A 936 13.47 -9.77 2.70
C ASN A 936 12.68 -10.30 1.48
N THR A 937 12.92 -9.71 0.31
CA THR A 937 12.24 -10.05 -0.94
C THR A 937 12.65 -11.43 -1.45
N GLU A 938 13.85 -11.92 -1.12
CA GLU A 938 14.31 -13.26 -1.50
C GLU A 938 13.51 -14.34 -0.76
N PHE A 939 13.27 -14.18 0.54
CA PHE A 939 12.45 -15.11 1.32
C PHE A 939 10.98 -15.06 0.94
N SER A 940 10.47 -13.87 0.63
CA SER A 940 9.11 -13.71 0.12
C SER A 940 8.95 -14.41 -1.23
N HIS A 941 9.93 -14.28 -2.12
CA HIS A 941 9.95 -15.01 -3.39
C HIS A 941 10.04 -16.53 -3.18
N ASP A 942 10.84 -17.03 -2.23
CA ASP A 942 10.87 -18.48 -1.99
C ASP A 942 9.52 -19.00 -1.50
N LEU A 943 8.86 -18.26 -0.59
CA LEU A 943 7.51 -18.61 -0.14
C LEU A 943 6.51 -18.65 -1.31
N LEU A 944 6.62 -17.68 -2.21
CA LEU A 944 5.83 -17.61 -3.44
C LEU A 944 5.95 -18.88 -4.29
N VAL A 945 7.18 -19.32 -4.56
CA VAL A 945 7.45 -20.53 -5.35
C VAL A 945 6.83 -21.77 -4.70
N CYS A 946 6.91 -21.88 -3.37
CA CYS A 946 6.33 -23.01 -2.65
C CYS A 946 4.79 -23.05 -2.78
N HIS A 947 4.14 -21.88 -2.75
CA HIS A 947 2.70 -21.79 -3.04
C HIS A 947 2.35 -22.14 -4.48
N GLY A 948 3.23 -21.84 -5.44
CA GLY A 948 3.08 -22.31 -6.82
C GLY A 948 3.07 -23.83 -6.92
N GLY A 949 4.09 -24.50 -6.39
CA GLY A 949 4.21 -25.97 -6.42
C GLY A 949 3.06 -26.69 -5.69
N LEU A 950 2.62 -26.19 -4.54
CA LEU A 950 1.44 -26.73 -3.83
C LEU A 950 0.14 -26.52 -4.60
N GLY A 951 0.01 -25.39 -5.31
CA GLY A 951 -1.13 -25.11 -6.17
C GLY A 951 -1.20 -26.08 -7.34
N GLU A 952 -0.07 -26.33 -8.03
CA GLU A 952 0.00 -27.29 -9.13
C GLU A 952 -0.27 -28.72 -8.66
N LEU A 953 0.32 -29.12 -7.53
CA LEU A 953 0.06 -30.43 -6.93
C LEU A 953 -1.44 -30.62 -6.62
N ALA A 954 -2.08 -29.60 -6.04
CA ALA A 954 -3.51 -29.64 -5.75
C ALA A 954 -4.36 -29.74 -7.03
N VAL A 955 -3.95 -29.12 -8.14
CA VAL A 955 -4.60 -29.31 -9.46
C VAL A 955 -4.46 -30.76 -9.93
N GLN A 956 -3.25 -31.34 -9.84
CA GLN A 956 -3.01 -32.74 -10.24
C GLN A 956 -3.82 -33.74 -9.42
N GLU A 957 -4.07 -33.44 -8.14
CA GLU A 957 -4.92 -34.25 -7.26
C GLU A 957 -6.43 -34.00 -7.45
N GLY A 958 -6.83 -33.00 -8.25
CA GLY A 958 -8.24 -32.59 -8.41
C GLY A 958 -8.81 -31.79 -7.24
N GLN A 959 -7.96 -31.29 -6.32
CA GLN A 959 -8.34 -30.47 -5.17
C GLN A 959 -8.41 -28.99 -5.55
N LEU A 960 -9.37 -28.62 -6.39
CA LEU A 960 -9.47 -27.27 -6.99
C LEU A 960 -9.61 -26.14 -5.95
N ALA A 961 -10.20 -26.41 -4.78
CA ALA A 961 -10.34 -25.42 -3.71
C ALA A 961 -8.99 -25.10 -3.05
N ASP A 962 -8.18 -26.13 -2.80
CA ASP A 962 -6.84 -25.97 -2.23
C ASP A 962 -5.89 -25.33 -3.25
N ALA A 963 -6.01 -25.70 -4.53
CA ALA A 963 -5.27 -25.07 -5.62
C ALA A 963 -5.55 -23.56 -5.69
N GLU A 964 -6.82 -23.15 -5.66
CA GLU A 964 -7.22 -21.74 -5.67
C GLU A 964 -6.68 -21.01 -4.43
N ARG A 965 -6.76 -21.63 -3.26
CA ARG A 965 -6.21 -21.05 -2.02
C ARG A 965 -4.71 -20.80 -2.15
N HIS A 966 -3.95 -21.79 -2.61
CA HIS A 966 -2.51 -21.65 -2.78
C HIS A 966 -2.15 -20.64 -3.87
N TYR A 967 -2.84 -20.62 -5.00
CA TYR A 967 -2.62 -19.61 -6.03
C TYR A 967 -2.99 -18.20 -5.58
N ARG A 968 -4.01 -18.02 -4.74
CA ARG A 968 -4.31 -16.70 -4.14
C ARG A 968 -3.22 -16.26 -3.18
N LEU A 969 -2.79 -17.14 -2.28
CA LEU A 969 -1.69 -16.84 -1.34
C LEU A 969 -0.38 -16.52 -2.07
N GLY A 970 -0.09 -17.25 -3.15
CA GLY A 970 1.03 -16.94 -4.03
C GLY A 970 0.83 -15.58 -4.71
N LEU A 971 -0.31 -15.35 -5.36
CA LEU A 971 -0.56 -14.06 -6.02
C LEU A 971 -0.42 -12.89 -5.06
N ASP A 972 -0.95 -12.98 -3.84
CA ASP A 972 -0.82 -11.92 -2.82
C ASP A 972 0.66 -11.61 -2.54
N VAL A 973 1.51 -12.63 -2.36
CA VAL A 973 2.95 -12.44 -2.16
C VAL A 973 3.64 -11.88 -3.42
N ALA A 974 3.25 -12.30 -4.62
CA ALA A 974 3.77 -11.74 -5.86
C ALA A 974 3.38 -10.26 -6.03
N GLU A 975 2.17 -9.88 -5.64
CA GLU A 975 1.71 -8.49 -5.63
C GLU A 975 2.50 -7.66 -4.63
N ASP A 976 2.79 -8.18 -3.43
CA ASP A 976 3.62 -7.52 -2.42
C ASP A 976 5.05 -7.27 -2.95
N LEU A 977 5.63 -8.25 -3.63
CA LEU A 977 6.94 -8.12 -4.27
C LEU A 977 6.95 -7.09 -5.40
N LEU A 978 5.91 -7.08 -6.24
CA LEU A 978 5.74 -6.09 -7.31
C LEU A 978 5.39 -4.70 -6.78
N ALA A 979 4.83 -4.63 -5.58
CA ALA A 979 4.65 -3.40 -4.84
C ALA A 979 6.01 -2.75 -4.50
N VAL A 980 7.03 -3.55 -4.20
CA VAL A 980 8.38 -3.06 -3.91
C VAL A 980 9.17 -2.82 -5.20
N GLU A 981 9.15 -3.76 -6.14
CA GLU A 981 9.88 -3.69 -7.41
C GLU A 981 8.97 -3.94 -8.62
N PRO A 982 8.17 -2.94 -9.08
CA PRO A 982 7.15 -3.16 -10.11
C PRO A 982 7.68 -3.52 -11.50
N ARG A 983 8.97 -3.28 -11.73
CA ARG A 983 9.66 -3.56 -12.99
C ARG A 983 10.58 -4.78 -12.90
N ASN A 984 10.58 -5.49 -11.78
CA ASN A 984 11.37 -6.71 -11.66
C ASN A 984 10.73 -7.81 -12.52
N ALA A 985 11.41 -8.16 -13.62
CA ALA A 985 10.93 -9.14 -14.59
C ALA A 985 10.60 -10.49 -13.94
N ARG A 986 11.39 -10.92 -12.93
CA ARG A 986 11.16 -12.16 -12.20
C ARG A 986 9.81 -12.16 -11.49
N PHE A 987 9.54 -11.13 -10.69
CA PHE A 987 8.28 -11.04 -9.96
C PHE A 987 7.07 -10.88 -10.89
N VAL A 988 7.24 -10.20 -12.03
CA VAL A 988 6.17 -10.12 -13.03
C VAL A 988 5.85 -11.50 -13.56
N ARG A 989 6.87 -12.28 -13.97
CA ARG A 989 6.69 -13.67 -14.40
C ARG A 989 5.95 -14.49 -13.35
N ASP A 990 6.37 -14.41 -12.09
CA ASP A 990 5.77 -15.20 -11.02
C ASP A 990 4.29 -14.79 -10.84
N ALA A 991 3.94 -13.51 -10.94
CA ALA A 991 2.54 -13.07 -10.95
C ALA A 991 1.75 -13.60 -12.16
N LEU A 992 2.34 -13.62 -13.36
CA LEU A 992 1.69 -14.16 -14.57
C LEU A 992 1.33 -15.64 -14.42
N PHE A 993 2.18 -16.41 -13.73
CA PHE A 993 1.91 -17.79 -13.38
C PHE A 993 0.61 -17.93 -12.56
N PHE A 994 0.48 -17.16 -11.47
CA PHE A 994 -0.73 -17.21 -10.64
C PHE A 994 -1.98 -16.67 -11.34
N TYR A 995 -1.86 -15.61 -12.17
CA TYR A 995 -2.98 -15.14 -13.00
C TYR A 995 -3.48 -16.22 -13.96
N SER A 996 -2.56 -16.99 -14.54
CA SER A 996 -2.91 -18.09 -15.45
C SER A 996 -3.60 -19.23 -14.68
N GLY A 997 -3.07 -19.62 -13.52
CA GLY A 997 -3.65 -20.67 -12.68
C GLY A 997 -5.05 -20.32 -12.15
N LEU A 998 -5.23 -19.12 -11.59
CA LEU A 998 -6.53 -18.67 -11.09
C LEU A 998 -7.56 -18.47 -12.22
N GLY A 999 -7.12 -17.98 -13.38
CA GLY A 999 -7.98 -17.88 -14.56
C GLY A 999 -8.46 -19.25 -15.05
N ALA A 1000 -7.57 -20.25 -15.04
CA ALA A 1000 -7.90 -21.62 -15.44
C ALA A 1000 -8.90 -22.27 -14.47
N LEU A 1001 -8.66 -22.14 -13.16
CA LEU A 1001 -9.57 -22.65 -12.12
C LEU A 1001 -10.95 -21.97 -12.18
N ALA A 1002 -10.99 -20.66 -12.43
CA ALA A 1002 -12.25 -19.94 -12.59
C ALA A 1002 -13.03 -20.43 -13.83
N ALA A 1003 -12.33 -20.62 -14.96
CA ALA A 1003 -12.93 -21.15 -16.18
C ALA A 1003 -13.46 -22.58 -16.00
N GLU A 1004 -12.75 -23.44 -15.27
CA GLU A 1004 -13.18 -24.81 -14.97
C GLU A 1004 -14.46 -24.86 -14.11
N ARG A 1005 -14.68 -23.83 -13.29
CA ARG A 1005 -15.90 -23.68 -12.46
C ARG A 1005 -17.03 -22.92 -13.14
N ASP A 1006 -16.90 -22.63 -14.44
CA ASP A 1006 -17.85 -21.84 -15.22
C ASP A 1006 -18.03 -20.39 -14.72
N ASP A 1007 -17.04 -19.86 -14.00
CA ASP A 1007 -16.97 -18.44 -13.59
C ASP A 1007 -16.21 -17.62 -14.65
N GLY A 1008 -16.90 -17.37 -15.76
CA GLY A 1008 -16.33 -16.64 -16.91
C GLY A 1008 -15.89 -15.22 -16.57
N GLU A 1009 -16.56 -14.53 -15.64
CA GLU A 1009 -16.21 -13.15 -15.26
C GLU A 1009 -14.91 -13.12 -14.45
N ALA A 1010 -14.74 -14.02 -13.48
CA ALA A 1010 -13.49 -14.13 -12.73
C ALA A 1010 -12.33 -14.58 -13.62
N ALA A 1011 -12.56 -15.55 -14.52
CA ALA A 1011 -11.56 -16.01 -15.47
C ALA A 1011 -11.10 -14.87 -16.40
N GLU A 1012 -12.05 -14.14 -16.99
CA GLU A 1012 -11.77 -12.96 -17.83
C GLU A 1012 -10.98 -11.89 -17.07
N ARG A 1013 -11.32 -11.64 -15.80
CA ARG A 1013 -10.60 -10.69 -14.95
C ARG A 1013 -9.14 -11.08 -14.78
N PHE A 1014 -8.83 -12.32 -14.39
CA PHE A 1014 -7.45 -12.76 -14.16
C PHE A 1014 -6.63 -12.76 -15.45
N TYR A 1015 -7.18 -13.27 -16.56
CA TYR A 1015 -6.47 -13.27 -17.83
C TYR A 1015 -6.21 -11.87 -18.36
N ARG A 1016 -7.12 -10.90 -18.15
CA ARG A 1016 -6.87 -9.49 -18.51
C ARG A 1016 -5.76 -8.85 -17.70
N LEU A 1017 -5.74 -9.09 -16.39
CA LEU A 1017 -4.69 -8.58 -15.52
C LEU A 1017 -3.32 -9.14 -15.93
N GLY A 1018 -3.26 -10.46 -16.17
CA GLY A 1018 -2.07 -11.12 -16.72
C GLY A 1018 -1.64 -10.54 -18.07
N ARG A 1019 -2.58 -10.41 -19.03
CA ARG A 1019 -2.33 -9.81 -20.36
C ARG A 1019 -1.72 -8.42 -20.24
N THR A 1020 -2.36 -7.52 -19.49
CA THR A 1020 -1.90 -6.13 -19.35
C THR A 1020 -0.51 -6.03 -18.72
N ARG A 1021 -0.17 -6.93 -17.78
CA ARG A 1021 1.19 -6.97 -17.21
C ARG A 1021 2.21 -7.50 -18.21
N ALA A 1022 1.88 -8.57 -18.92
CA ALA A 1022 2.74 -9.12 -19.97
C ALA A 1022 2.98 -8.08 -21.09
N GLU A 1023 1.96 -7.32 -21.50
CA GLU A 1023 2.07 -6.22 -22.48
C GLU A 1023 3.00 -5.11 -21.99
N GLN A 1024 2.82 -4.65 -20.75
CA GLN A 1024 3.66 -3.60 -20.16
C GLN A 1024 5.12 -4.02 -20.10
N MET A 1025 5.38 -5.28 -19.73
CA MET A 1025 6.74 -5.78 -19.64
C MET A 1025 7.35 -6.02 -21.03
N LEU A 1026 6.60 -6.55 -21.99
CA LEU A 1026 7.07 -6.71 -23.36
C LEU A 1026 7.33 -5.37 -24.05
N ALA A 1027 6.59 -4.31 -23.69
CA ALA A 1027 6.89 -2.95 -24.16
C ALA A 1027 8.21 -2.41 -23.59
N ALA A 1028 8.58 -2.80 -22.36
CA ALA A 1028 9.87 -2.46 -21.76
C ALA A 1028 11.02 -3.33 -22.29
N GLU A 1029 10.74 -4.61 -22.58
CA GLU A 1029 11.69 -5.62 -23.05
C GLU A 1029 11.18 -6.34 -24.32
N PRO A 1030 11.19 -5.69 -25.51
CA PRO A 1030 10.60 -6.24 -26.74
C PRO A 1030 11.20 -7.58 -27.22
N GLY A 1031 12.42 -7.88 -26.75
CA GLY A 1031 13.13 -9.12 -27.05
C GLY A 1031 12.66 -10.34 -26.23
N SER A 1032 11.90 -10.15 -25.16
CA SER A 1032 11.58 -11.23 -24.22
C SER A 1032 10.61 -12.27 -24.82
N ILE A 1033 11.15 -13.45 -25.14
CA ILE A 1033 10.35 -14.60 -25.60
C ILE A 1033 9.35 -15.04 -24.53
N HIS A 1034 9.76 -14.99 -23.26
CA HIS A 1034 8.95 -15.48 -22.15
C HIS A 1034 7.66 -14.65 -21.95
N PHE A 1035 7.77 -13.32 -21.90
CA PHE A 1035 6.60 -12.45 -21.78
C PHE A 1035 5.70 -12.51 -23.02
N ALA A 1036 6.28 -12.65 -24.22
CA ALA A 1036 5.52 -12.85 -25.45
C ALA A 1036 4.73 -14.17 -25.45
N ARG A 1037 5.32 -15.28 -24.95
CA ARG A 1037 4.61 -16.57 -24.80
C ARG A 1037 3.41 -16.44 -23.85
N HIS A 1038 3.60 -15.83 -22.68
CA HIS A 1038 2.50 -15.58 -21.74
C HIS A 1038 1.42 -14.67 -22.32
N LEU A 1039 1.82 -13.60 -23.02
CA LEU A 1039 0.90 -12.68 -23.69
C LEU A 1039 0.01 -13.41 -24.70
N ALA A 1040 0.63 -14.24 -25.57
CA ALA A 1040 -0.11 -15.07 -26.52
C ALA A 1040 -1.07 -16.03 -25.81
N SER A 1041 -0.63 -16.70 -24.74
CA SER A 1041 -1.48 -17.57 -23.93
C SER A 1041 -2.68 -16.82 -23.33
N PHE A 1042 -2.52 -15.61 -22.80
CA PHE A 1042 -3.67 -14.83 -22.31
C PHE A 1042 -4.64 -14.42 -23.42
N TYR A 1043 -4.13 -14.10 -24.62
CA TYR A 1043 -4.97 -13.84 -25.78
C TYR A 1043 -5.77 -15.08 -26.20
N ASP A 1044 -5.13 -16.26 -26.26
CA ASP A 1044 -5.79 -17.53 -26.55
C ASP A 1044 -6.91 -17.79 -25.53
N ARG A 1045 -6.61 -17.72 -24.23
CA ARG A 1045 -7.60 -17.95 -23.16
C ARG A 1045 -8.77 -16.98 -23.17
N LEU A 1046 -8.52 -15.69 -23.42
CA LEU A 1046 -9.59 -14.68 -23.56
C LEU A 1046 -10.43 -14.91 -24.81
N GLY A 1047 -9.81 -15.35 -25.91
CA GLY A 1047 -10.51 -15.72 -27.15
C GLY A 1047 -11.39 -16.95 -26.98
N GLU A 1048 -10.91 -17.97 -26.28
CA GLU A 1048 -11.68 -19.17 -25.91
C GLU A 1048 -12.89 -18.83 -25.04
N LEU A 1049 -12.73 -17.99 -24.01
CA LEU A 1049 -13.86 -17.50 -23.21
C LEU A 1049 -14.90 -16.74 -24.06
N ALA A 1050 -14.43 -15.95 -25.04
CA ALA A 1050 -15.31 -15.21 -25.94
C ALA A 1050 -16.09 -16.12 -26.91
N LEU A 1051 -15.58 -17.33 -27.21
CA LEU A 1051 -16.28 -18.34 -28.00
C LEU A 1051 -17.36 -19.10 -27.23
N GLY A 1052 -17.22 -19.24 -25.90
CA GLY A 1052 -18.04 -20.13 -25.05
C GLY A 1052 -19.44 -19.63 -24.66
N GLY A 1053 -19.73 -18.33 -24.81
CA GLY A 1053 -21.08 -17.73 -24.76
C GLY A 1053 -22.05 -18.19 -23.66
N VAL A 1054 -21.96 -17.63 -22.44
CA VAL A 1054 -23.07 -17.60 -21.45
C VAL A 1054 -23.30 -16.20 -20.88
N THR A 1055 -22.26 -15.38 -20.78
CA THR A 1055 -22.34 -13.94 -20.53
C THR A 1055 -21.64 -13.22 -21.68
N ARG A 1056 -22.28 -12.20 -22.30
CA ARG A 1056 -21.60 -11.37 -23.32
C ARG A 1056 -20.25 -10.92 -22.74
N PRO A 1057 -19.10 -11.33 -23.31
CA PRO A 1057 -17.83 -10.87 -22.82
C PRO A 1057 -17.77 -9.35 -22.95
N ARG A 1058 -17.21 -8.66 -21.95
CA ARG A 1058 -16.78 -7.27 -22.15
C ARG A 1058 -15.52 -7.22 -23.04
N SER A 1059 -14.91 -8.37 -23.35
CA SER A 1059 -13.71 -8.49 -24.17
C SER A 1059 -14.10 -8.36 -25.63
N GLY A 1060 -13.22 -7.72 -26.41
CA GLY A 1060 -13.45 -7.50 -27.83
C GLY A 1060 -13.74 -8.79 -28.60
N ASN A 1061 -14.04 -8.63 -29.89
CA ASN A 1061 -14.36 -9.73 -30.80
C ASN A 1061 -13.36 -10.91 -30.65
N ALA A 1062 -13.87 -12.14 -30.49
CA ALA A 1062 -13.07 -13.37 -30.35
C ALA A 1062 -12.07 -13.52 -31.50
N GLU A 1063 -12.47 -13.11 -32.71
CA GLU A 1063 -11.61 -13.03 -33.89
C GLU A 1063 -10.38 -12.14 -33.66
N THR A 1064 -10.55 -10.98 -33.04
CA THR A 1064 -9.45 -10.04 -32.75
C THR A 1064 -8.45 -10.63 -31.74
N LEU A 1065 -8.95 -11.27 -30.68
CA LEU A 1065 -8.10 -11.85 -29.63
C LEU A 1065 -7.28 -13.04 -30.16
N LEU A 1066 -7.93 -13.96 -30.87
CA LEU A 1066 -7.26 -15.14 -31.44
C LEU A 1066 -6.31 -14.76 -32.58
N SER A 1067 -6.66 -13.74 -33.38
CA SER A 1067 -5.74 -13.18 -34.39
C SER A 1067 -4.48 -12.60 -33.74
N ALA A 1068 -4.62 -11.86 -32.63
CA ALA A 1068 -3.49 -11.33 -31.87
C ALA A 1068 -2.59 -12.44 -31.30
N ALA A 1069 -3.18 -13.51 -30.73
CA ALA A 1069 -2.41 -14.67 -30.25
C ALA A 1069 -1.59 -15.32 -31.38
N ALA A 1070 -2.25 -15.62 -32.51
CA ALA A 1070 -1.59 -16.21 -33.67
C ALA A 1070 -0.48 -15.30 -34.23
N HIS A 1071 -0.68 -13.98 -34.27
CA HIS A 1071 0.34 -13.03 -34.70
C HIS A 1071 1.59 -13.09 -33.80
N VAL A 1072 1.43 -13.02 -32.47
CA VAL A 1072 2.56 -13.10 -31.54
C VAL A 1072 3.29 -14.45 -31.66
N ARG A 1073 2.57 -15.57 -31.80
CA ARG A 1073 3.19 -16.90 -32.00
C ARG A 1073 3.95 -17.01 -33.32
N ARG A 1074 3.48 -16.38 -34.41
CA ARG A 1074 4.21 -16.33 -35.69
C ARG A 1074 5.54 -15.58 -35.53
N GLU A 1075 5.53 -14.44 -34.85
CA GLU A 1075 6.76 -13.69 -34.60
C GLU A 1075 7.76 -14.51 -33.78
N LEU A 1076 7.30 -15.18 -32.72
CA LEU A 1076 8.15 -16.07 -31.92
C LEU A 1076 8.73 -17.21 -32.76
N ARG A 1077 7.89 -17.88 -33.56
CA ARG A 1077 8.32 -18.94 -34.47
C ARG A 1077 9.34 -18.46 -35.50
N GLY A 1078 9.21 -17.23 -35.98
CA GLY A 1078 10.17 -16.61 -36.90
C GLY A 1078 11.53 -16.33 -36.25
N ARG A 1079 11.58 -16.05 -34.94
CA ARG A 1079 12.82 -15.84 -34.18
C ARG A 1079 13.60 -17.15 -33.96
N ASP A 1080 12.91 -18.26 -33.75
CA ASP A 1080 13.53 -19.59 -33.59
C ASP A 1080 12.75 -20.70 -34.34
N PRO A 1081 13.02 -20.87 -35.65
CA PRO A 1081 12.39 -21.90 -36.47
C PRO A 1081 12.80 -23.34 -36.11
N ALA A 1082 13.81 -23.55 -35.27
CA ALA A 1082 14.22 -24.89 -34.85
C ALA A 1082 13.49 -25.36 -33.57
N ASN A 1083 12.80 -24.45 -32.88
CA ASN A 1083 12.10 -24.74 -31.65
C ASN A 1083 10.74 -25.42 -31.89
N VAL A 1084 10.65 -26.70 -31.51
CA VAL A 1084 9.45 -27.53 -31.68
C VAL A 1084 8.28 -27.06 -30.80
N GLU A 1085 8.55 -26.53 -29.60
CA GLU A 1085 7.49 -26.01 -28.73
C GLU A 1085 6.79 -24.81 -29.35
N LEU A 1086 7.56 -23.86 -29.90
CA LEU A 1086 7.00 -22.68 -30.57
C LEU A 1086 6.18 -23.07 -31.81
N ALA A 1087 6.55 -24.17 -32.48
CA ALA A 1087 5.79 -24.72 -33.60
C ALA A 1087 4.45 -25.32 -33.15
N GLU A 1088 4.46 -26.10 -32.07
CA GLU A 1088 3.25 -26.68 -31.48
C GLU A 1088 2.30 -25.61 -30.93
N GLU A 1089 2.84 -24.61 -30.23
CA GLU A 1089 2.06 -23.48 -29.71
C GLU A 1089 1.43 -22.66 -30.84
N LEU A 1090 2.18 -22.37 -31.92
CA LEU A 1090 1.63 -21.68 -33.09
C LEU A 1090 0.51 -22.49 -33.74
N ALA A 1091 0.70 -23.79 -33.95
CA ALA A 1091 -0.31 -24.65 -34.55
C ALA A 1091 -1.60 -24.71 -33.69
N GLN A 1092 -1.48 -24.70 -32.36
CA GLN A 1092 -2.61 -24.64 -31.44
C GLN A 1092 -3.37 -23.30 -31.55
N SER A 1093 -2.68 -22.16 -31.50
CA SER A 1093 -3.33 -20.85 -31.65
C SER A 1093 -4.00 -20.68 -33.03
N LEU A 1094 -3.38 -21.19 -34.10
CA LEU A 1094 -3.96 -21.18 -35.45
C LEU A 1094 -5.21 -22.08 -35.56
N LEU A 1095 -5.22 -23.23 -34.87
CA LEU A 1095 -6.41 -24.08 -34.80
C LEU A 1095 -7.57 -23.35 -34.11
N LEU A 1096 -7.32 -22.65 -33.01
CA LEU A 1096 -8.33 -21.85 -32.31
C LEU A 1096 -8.84 -20.71 -33.20
N PHE A 1097 -7.93 -19.96 -33.83
CA PHE A 1097 -8.29 -18.88 -34.75
C PHE A 1097 -9.09 -19.37 -35.96
N GLY A 1098 -8.79 -20.55 -36.49
CA GLY A 1098 -9.56 -21.18 -37.58
C GLY A 1098 -11.04 -21.44 -37.23
N ARG A 1099 -11.43 -21.49 -35.94
CA ARG A 1099 -12.83 -21.70 -35.51
C ARG A 1099 -13.73 -20.50 -35.76
N VAL A 1100 -13.16 -19.29 -35.83
CA VAL A 1100 -13.90 -18.03 -36.00
C VAL A 1100 -13.84 -17.47 -37.42
N LEU A 1101 -13.07 -18.10 -38.30
CA LEU A 1101 -12.90 -17.68 -39.69
C LEU A 1101 -13.91 -18.35 -40.63
N ALA A 1102 -14.35 -17.59 -41.64
CA ALA A 1102 -15.10 -18.13 -42.77
C ALA A 1102 -14.17 -18.79 -43.81
N GLU A 1103 -14.72 -19.66 -44.65
CA GLU A 1103 -14.02 -20.14 -45.84
C GLU A 1103 -13.85 -18.99 -46.85
N PRO A 1104 -12.69 -18.85 -47.53
CA PRO A 1104 -11.53 -19.76 -47.60
C PRO A 1104 -10.41 -19.52 -46.57
N ALA A 1105 -10.53 -18.48 -45.73
CA ALA A 1105 -9.49 -18.08 -44.77
C ALA A 1105 -9.22 -19.16 -43.70
N ARG A 1106 -10.27 -19.89 -43.29
CA ARG A 1106 -10.16 -21.04 -42.40
C ARG A 1106 -9.26 -22.13 -42.98
N THR A 1107 -9.49 -22.55 -44.23
CA THR A 1107 -8.67 -23.57 -44.90
C THR A 1107 -7.19 -23.15 -44.97
N ALA A 1108 -6.91 -21.88 -45.31
CA ALA A 1108 -5.54 -21.36 -45.35
C ALA A 1108 -4.86 -21.39 -43.97
N THR A 1109 -5.59 -21.02 -42.91
CA THR A 1109 -5.08 -21.02 -41.52
C THR A 1109 -4.77 -22.43 -41.01
N LEU A 1110 -5.61 -23.42 -41.35
CA LEU A 1110 -5.36 -24.82 -40.99
C LEU A 1110 -4.18 -25.43 -41.77
N ALA A 1111 -4.00 -25.03 -43.03
CA ALA A 1111 -2.82 -25.41 -43.81
C ALA A 1111 -1.54 -24.85 -43.18
N GLU A 1112 -1.54 -23.59 -42.76
CA GLU A 1112 -0.41 -22.97 -42.03
C GLU A 1112 -0.09 -23.73 -40.73
N ALA A 1113 -1.12 -24.09 -39.94
CA ALA A 1113 -0.94 -24.87 -38.72
C ALA A 1113 -0.26 -26.22 -38.98
N ARG A 1114 -0.59 -26.87 -40.11
CA ARG A 1114 0.03 -28.12 -40.54
C ARG A 1114 1.49 -27.91 -40.95
N GLU A 1115 1.76 -26.91 -41.79
CA GLU A 1115 3.10 -26.55 -42.27
C GLU A 1115 4.04 -26.18 -41.13
N ALA A 1116 3.53 -25.62 -40.02
CA ALA A 1116 4.33 -25.35 -38.83
C ALA A 1116 4.90 -26.63 -38.18
N LEU A 1117 4.16 -27.74 -38.23
CA LEU A 1117 4.48 -29.00 -37.53
C LEU A 1117 5.23 -30.02 -38.41
N GLU A 1118 4.96 -30.05 -39.72
CA GLU A 1118 5.55 -31.00 -40.68
C GLU A 1118 7.08 -31.16 -40.60
N PRO A 1119 7.88 -30.09 -40.40
CA PRO A 1119 9.33 -30.21 -40.30
C PRO A 1119 9.82 -31.11 -39.16
N PHE A 1120 8.99 -31.35 -38.13
CA PHE A 1120 9.34 -32.12 -36.94
C PHE A 1120 8.78 -33.54 -36.93
N GLU A 1121 7.97 -33.94 -37.91
CA GLU A 1121 7.28 -35.23 -37.93
C GLU A 1121 8.24 -36.42 -37.73
N HIS A 1122 9.34 -36.42 -38.47
CA HIS A 1122 10.32 -37.50 -38.48
C HIS A 1122 11.45 -37.30 -37.46
N SER A 1123 11.41 -36.19 -36.70
CA SER A 1123 12.47 -35.84 -35.73
C SER A 1123 12.34 -36.59 -34.41
N GLY A 1124 11.16 -37.16 -34.11
CA GLY A 1124 10.83 -37.71 -32.79
C GLY A 1124 10.65 -36.65 -31.70
N ARG A 1125 10.82 -35.36 -32.01
CA ARG A 1125 10.78 -34.24 -31.05
C ARG A 1125 9.36 -33.70 -30.80
N LEU A 1126 8.38 -34.06 -31.62
CA LEU A 1126 6.99 -33.67 -31.40
C LEU A 1126 6.43 -34.35 -30.14
N SER A 1127 5.76 -33.56 -29.31
CA SER A 1127 4.97 -34.06 -28.20
C SER A 1127 3.86 -35.00 -28.69
N ARG A 1128 3.26 -35.77 -27.78
CA ARG A 1128 2.10 -36.60 -28.12
C ARG A 1128 0.95 -35.75 -28.67
N GLY A 1129 0.72 -34.58 -28.07
CA GLY A 1129 -0.30 -33.62 -28.50
C GLY A 1129 0.02 -33.02 -29.88
N GLY A 1130 1.28 -32.66 -30.14
CA GLY A 1130 1.73 -32.15 -31.44
C GLY A 1130 1.54 -33.17 -32.56
N ARG A 1131 1.85 -34.45 -32.30
CA ARG A 1131 1.59 -35.56 -33.25
C ARG A 1131 0.10 -35.75 -33.53
N GLU A 1132 -0.73 -35.73 -32.49
CA GLU A 1132 -2.18 -35.87 -32.63
C GLU A 1132 -2.78 -34.68 -33.39
N LEU A 1133 -2.29 -33.46 -33.12
CA LEU A 1133 -2.69 -32.26 -33.83
C LEU A 1133 -2.31 -32.33 -35.31
N LEU A 1134 -1.07 -32.71 -35.63
CA LEU A 1134 -0.62 -32.92 -37.01
C LEU A 1134 -1.47 -33.97 -37.73
N TYR A 1135 -1.82 -35.07 -37.06
CA TYR A 1135 -2.72 -36.10 -37.60
C TYR A 1135 -4.10 -35.53 -37.92
N ARG A 1136 -4.70 -34.74 -37.02
CA ARG A 1136 -6.01 -34.10 -37.23
C ARG A 1136 -6.03 -33.05 -38.33
N LEU A 1137 -4.89 -32.40 -38.60
CA LEU A 1137 -4.74 -31.37 -39.64
C LEU A 1137 -4.50 -31.95 -41.04
N ARG A 1138 -4.34 -33.27 -41.18
CA ARG A 1138 -4.22 -33.91 -42.50
C ARG A 1138 -5.57 -33.94 -43.21
N PRO A 1139 -5.61 -33.65 -44.52
CA PRO A 1139 -6.80 -33.89 -45.31
C PRO A 1139 -7.15 -35.39 -45.26
N LEU A 1140 -8.42 -35.70 -44.97
CA LEU A 1140 -8.96 -37.05 -45.16
C LEU A 1140 -8.87 -37.37 -46.65
N ASP A 1141 -7.93 -38.23 -47.04
CA ASP A 1141 -7.89 -38.78 -48.39
C ASP A 1141 -9.14 -39.68 -48.57
N PRO A 1142 -10.03 -39.39 -49.53
CA PRO A 1142 -11.17 -40.26 -49.82
C PRO A 1142 -10.78 -41.68 -50.25
N ALA A 1143 -9.48 -41.95 -50.51
CA ALA A 1143 -8.98 -43.21 -51.06
C ALA A 1143 -8.03 -44.02 -50.14
N ALA A 1144 -7.79 -43.64 -48.88
CA ALA A 1144 -6.88 -44.39 -48.00
C ALA A 1144 -7.60 -45.57 -47.28
N PRO A 1145 -7.13 -46.83 -47.41
CA PRO A 1145 -7.69 -47.97 -46.67
C PRO A 1145 -7.20 -47.97 -45.21
N TRP A 1146 -8.14 -48.25 -44.30
CA TRP A 1146 -8.05 -48.20 -42.84
C TRP A 1146 -6.86 -48.90 -42.21
#